data_AF-A0A522LPC7-F1
#
_entry.id   AF-A0A522LPC7-F1
#
_cell.length_a   1.000
_cell.length_b   1.000
_cell.length_c   1.000
_cell.angle_alpha   90.00
_cell.angle_beta   90.00
_cell.angle_gamma   90.00
#
_symmetry.space_group_name_H-M   'P 1'
#
loop_
_entity.id
_entity.type
_entity.pdbx_description
1 polymer ?
#
loop_
_entity_poly.entity_id
_entity_poly.type
_entity_poly.pdbx_seq_one_letter_code
_entity_poly.pdbx_strand_id
1 'polypeptide(L)'
;KPDDAKKIFKLIIDKYSYGQAWDPRGWFWSIRLASEQSIKKTETGSIEVEEKKKVSQLPTKVVLADPGTEEFVDYAKYGRLQNAGTKDYKYVITDQPGLIAAVGEGVYPNSSAVMRDPQLKKAIKEKRLDGDLWDFIYSPDMEAAFLKWATSSEPQGVKLFCTGLILERSGLIAQAIKCYYAIVVHFPGSYGWTYWHTPWYVGQAAIAKINFLLRRNPQLGYKLEGAVINIVNGFDNDISNDTVVADPGRFVKVDLAQEAAKAKPTADSLRIKKKVGKGKVRLVQYENDDWQLLVEDKPYVIKGITYAPTKVGQSPDDGTLGNWMEEDFNKNGKIDGPYDAFVDKNKNNLQDADEPAVGDFKLMQDMGVNTIRLYHHPLKVNKELLRDLYKTYGIRVIMGDFLGKYALGSGAAWNPGTDYNNEEQKKNMIESVKKMVNEFKDEPYILFWLLGNENVYGYACNANEQPDAFFKFANEVAKIIKSIDPEHPVAICSGDILFLDKFGRDTPDIDIFGTNAYRGDYGFGAFWRQVKEESGKPTFITEFGCPAYSEGKSADEAEEMQAQYHLGSWEDIQNNMAFNGGEGNALGGVVFEWLDEWWKAYEPAIHDTKGLWAGPFPDGYMHEEWLGMSSQGDGKLSPFLRQLRKVYYTYQKKWK
;
A
#
# COMPACT_ATOMS: atom_id res chain seq x y z
N LYS A 1 37.32 -18.56 -0.55
CA LYS A 1 38.04 -17.93 -1.69
C LYS A 1 37.13 -18.00 -2.92
N PRO A 2 37.14 -17.02 -3.83
CA PRO A 2 36.24 -16.98 -4.99
C PRO A 2 36.25 -18.28 -5.83
N ASP A 3 37.42 -18.88 -6.05
CA ASP A 3 37.54 -20.11 -6.84
C ASP A 3 36.93 -21.35 -6.16
N ASP A 4 36.94 -21.39 -4.83
CA ASP A 4 36.31 -22.48 -4.08
C ASP A 4 34.79 -22.35 -4.12
N ALA A 5 34.25 -21.13 -4.01
CA ALA A 5 32.82 -20.86 -4.16
C ALA A 5 32.31 -21.24 -5.56
N LYS A 6 33.05 -20.85 -6.62
CA LYS A 6 32.71 -21.23 -8.01
C LYS A 6 32.66 -22.75 -8.21
N LYS A 7 33.58 -23.51 -7.60
CA LYS A 7 33.56 -24.98 -7.67
C LYS A 7 32.30 -25.56 -7.02
N ILE A 8 31.88 -25.01 -5.88
CA ILE A 8 30.65 -25.44 -5.20
C ILE A 8 29.41 -25.08 -6.03
N PHE A 9 29.32 -23.86 -6.57
CA PHE A 9 28.20 -23.48 -7.44
C PHE A 9 28.12 -24.34 -8.71
N LYS A 10 29.26 -24.66 -9.35
CA LYS A 10 29.28 -25.61 -10.50
C LYS A 10 28.79 -26.99 -10.10
N LEU A 11 29.23 -27.50 -8.95
CA LEU A 11 28.73 -28.77 -8.41
C LEU A 11 27.21 -28.75 -8.21
N ILE A 12 26.68 -27.62 -7.72
CA ILE A 12 25.24 -27.44 -7.52
C ILE A 12 24.48 -27.46 -8.86
N ILE A 13 24.98 -26.73 -9.86
CA ILE A 13 24.40 -26.69 -11.21
C ILE A 13 24.37 -28.09 -11.83
N ASP A 14 25.48 -28.82 -11.74
CA ASP A 14 25.63 -30.12 -12.40
C ASP A 14 24.83 -31.23 -11.70
N LYS A 15 24.79 -31.25 -10.36
CA LYS A 15 24.21 -32.36 -9.58
C LYS A 15 22.81 -32.09 -9.04
N TYR A 16 22.43 -30.82 -8.90
CA TYR A 16 21.16 -30.39 -8.30
C TYR A 16 20.43 -29.41 -9.23
N SER A 17 20.49 -29.66 -10.54
CA SER A 17 19.91 -28.82 -11.59
C SER A 17 18.39 -28.58 -11.46
N TYR A 18 17.68 -29.50 -10.80
CA TYR A 18 16.24 -29.40 -10.47
C TYR A 18 15.98 -29.02 -9.01
N GLY A 19 17.03 -28.75 -8.23
CA GLY A 19 16.91 -28.36 -6.84
C GLY A 19 16.24 -26.99 -6.73
N GLN A 20 15.27 -26.90 -5.83
CA GLN A 20 14.63 -25.65 -5.44
C GLN A 20 14.98 -25.36 -3.99
N ALA A 21 15.35 -24.12 -3.72
CA ALA A 21 15.39 -23.59 -2.37
C ALA A 21 14.15 -22.75 -2.19
N TRP A 22 13.68 -22.68 -0.96
CA TRP A 22 12.61 -21.80 -0.58
C TRP A 22 13.01 -21.13 0.71
N ASP A 23 12.60 -19.88 0.88
CA ASP A 23 12.64 -19.25 2.17
C ASP A 23 11.26 -19.36 2.86
N PRO A 24 11.19 -19.08 4.16
CA PRO A 24 9.92 -19.07 4.87
C PRO A 24 8.94 -17.96 4.43
N ARG A 25 9.30 -17.05 3.49
CA ARG A 25 8.41 -16.04 2.88
C ARG A 25 7.58 -16.63 1.74
N GLY A 26 7.75 -17.92 1.45
CA GLY A 26 7.12 -18.59 0.31
C GLY A 26 7.83 -18.29 -1.01
N TRP A 27 8.99 -17.61 -0.97
CA TRP A 27 9.79 -17.39 -2.16
C TRP A 27 10.55 -18.66 -2.43
N PHE A 28 10.35 -19.22 -3.62
CA PHE A 28 11.16 -20.32 -4.10
C PHE A 28 12.03 -19.85 -5.26
N TRP A 29 13.25 -20.37 -5.31
CA TRP A 29 14.14 -20.13 -6.44
C TRP A 29 14.82 -21.42 -6.82
N SER A 30 15.14 -21.51 -8.11
CA SER A 30 16.00 -22.58 -8.61
C SER A 30 17.39 -22.40 -8.02
N ILE A 31 17.88 -23.41 -7.30
CA ILE A 31 19.24 -23.39 -6.75
C ILE A 31 20.25 -23.38 -7.90
N ARG A 32 19.90 -23.99 -9.04
CA ARG A 32 20.68 -23.90 -10.26
C ARG A 32 20.79 -22.46 -10.74
N LEU A 33 19.66 -21.75 -10.93
CA LEU A 33 19.68 -20.37 -11.41
C LEU A 33 20.45 -19.46 -10.45
N ALA A 34 20.21 -19.59 -9.14
CA ALA A 34 20.94 -18.82 -8.13
C ALA A 34 22.45 -19.12 -8.14
N SER A 35 22.85 -20.38 -8.40
CA SER A 35 24.26 -20.76 -8.53
C SER A 35 24.89 -20.25 -9.82
N GLU A 36 24.17 -20.28 -10.94
CA GLU A 36 24.59 -19.69 -12.23
C GLU A 36 24.79 -18.18 -12.08
N GLN A 37 23.84 -17.50 -11.44
CA GLN A 37 23.90 -16.08 -11.10
C GLN A 37 25.08 -15.77 -10.16
N SER A 38 25.31 -16.60 -9.14
CA SER A 38 26.43 -16.40 -8.19
C SER A 38 27.81 -16.56 -8.87
N ILE A 39 27.95 -17.51 -9.80
CA ILE A 39 29.17 -17.63 -10.63
C ILE A 39 29.33 -16.39 -11.51
N LYS A 40 28.27 -15.98 -12.21
CA LYS A 40 28.27 -14.80 -13.08
C LYS A 40 28.63 -13.54 -12.30
N LYS A 41 28.07 -13.35 -11.10
CA LYS A 41 28.40 -12.27 -10.16
C LYS A 41 29.88 -12.27 -9.79
N THR A 42 30.44 -13.45 -9.47
CA THR A 42 31.87 -13.57 -9.12
C THR A 42 32.80 -13.28 -10.31
N GLU A 43 32.31 -13.42 -11.54
CA GLU A 43 33.08 -13.18 -12.77
C GLU A 43 32.97 -11.76 -13.30
N THR A 44 31.79 -11.15 -13.18
CA THR A 44 31.43 -9.90 -13.85
C THR A 44 31.11 -8.76 -12.89
N GLY A 45 30.99 -9.04 -11.60
CA GLY A 45 30.59 -8.08 -10.58
C GLY A 45 29.09 -7.74 -10.57
N SER A 46 28.28 -8.27 -11.50
CA SER A 46 26.84 -8.03 -11.57
C SER A 46 26.07 -9.24 -12.11
N ILE A 47 24.76 -9.28 -11.90
CA ILE A 47 23.86 -10.29 -12.46
C ILE A 47 22.99 -9.58 -13.48
N GLU A 48 23.32 -9.60 -14.77
CA GLU A 48 22.36 -9.13 -15.78
C GLU A 48 21.12 -10.04 -15.73
N VAL A 49 19.97 -9.43 -15.56
CA VAL A 49 18.65 -10.07 -15.51
C VAL A 49 18.27 -10.53 -16.92
N GLU A 50 17.72 -11.74 -17.01
CA GLU A 50 17.25 -12.34 -18.26
C GLU A 50 16.21 -11.41 -18.95
N GLU A 51 16.46 -11.03 -20.21
CA GLU A 51 15.53 -10.17 -20.95
C GLU A 51 14.21 -10.93 -21.23
N LYS A 52 13.17 -10.65 -20.46
CA LYS A 52 11.80 -11.09 -20.79
C LYS A 52 11.45 -10.62 -22.19
N LYS A 53 10.77 -11.47 -22.98
CA LYS A 53 10.20 -11.09 -24.27
C LYS A 53 9.16 -10.00 -24.04
N LYS A 54 9.53 -8.74 -24.32
CA LYS A 54 8.66 -7.58 -24.11
C LYS A 54 7.45 -7.64 -25.02
N VAL A 55 6.27 -7.36 -24.45
CA VAL A 55 5.04 -7.08 -25.20
C VAL A 55 5.24 -5.86 -26.12
N SER A 56 4.33 -5.63 -27.07
CA SER A 56 4.41 -4.48 -27.98
C SER A 56 4.69 -3.17 -27.22
N GLN A 57 5.68 -2.42 -27.70
CA GLN A 57 6.10 -1.12 -27.15
C GLN A 57 5.68 0.05 -28.06
N LEU A 58 4.85 -0.20 -29.07
CA LEU A 58 4.36 0.84 -29.98
C LEU A 58 3.41 1.78 -29.22
N PRO A 59 3.72 3.06 -29.01
CA PRO A 59 2.82 3.96 -28.29
C PRO A 59 1.55 4.23 -29.10
N THR A 60 0.42 3.70 -28.64
CA THR A 60 -0.89 3.88 -29.26
C THR A 60 -1.93 4.34 -28.24
N LYS A 61 -3.04 4.88 -28.73
CA LYS A 61 -4.24 5.19 -27.93
C LYS A 61 -5.38 4.32 -28.45
N VAL A 62 -6.26 3.88 -27.55
CA VAL A 62 -7.49 3.18 -27.92
C VAL A 62 -8.41 4.15 -28.65
N VAL A 63 -8.91 3.73 -29.80
CA VAL A 63 -9.97 4.41 -30.54
C VAL A 63 -11.15 3.46 -30.58
N LEU A 64 -12.27 3.85 -29.97
CA LEU A 64 -13.46 3.01 -29.93
C LEU A 64 -14.17 3.04 -31.29
N ALA A 65 -14.44 1.88 -31.86
CA ALA A 65 -15.37 1.68 -32.96
C ALA A 65 -16.84 1.92 -32.53
N ASP A 66 -17.16 1.60 -31.28
CA ASP A 66 -18.50 1.82 -30.70
C ASP A 66 -18.39 2.26 -29.22
N PRO A 67 -18.49 3.57 -28.92
CA PRO A 67 -18.49 4.05 -27.55
C PRO A 67 -19.80 3.78 -26.80
N GLY A 68 -20.83 3.24 -27.46
CA GLY A 68 -22.17 3.08 -26.90
C GLY A 68 -22.98 4.38 -26.86
N THR A 69 -24.29 4.26 -26.61
CA THR A 69 -25.25 5.38 -26.65
C THR A 69 -25.42 6.13 -25.33
N GLU A 70 -24.98 5.55 -24.20
CA GLU A 70 -25.06 6.19 -22.88
C GLU A 70 -23.68 6.29 -22.25
N GLU A 71 -23.26 7.47 -21.77
CA GLU A 71 -21.99 7.62 -21.03
C GLU A 71 -22.06 6.95 -19.65
N PHE A 72 -23.21 7.08 -18.97
CA PHE A 72 -23.51 6.45 -17.67
C PHE A 72 -24.75 5.57 -17.85
N VAL A 73 -24.54 4.26 -17.91
CA VAL A 73 -25.58 3.30 -18.26
C VAL A 73 -26.56 3.11 -17.10
N ASP A 74 -27.83 3.40 -17.35
CA ASP A 74 -28.92 3.10 -16.40
C ASP A 74 -29.45 1.68 -16.64
N TYR A 75 -28.88 0.71 -15.93
CA TYR A 75 -29.25 -0.70 -16.05
C TYR A 75 -30.73 -0.98 -15.73
N ALA A 76 -31.42 -0.11 -14.99
CA ALA A 76 -32.85 -0.29 -14.73
C ALA A 76 -33.72 -0.13 -15.99
N LYS A 77 -33.22 0.52 -17.05
CA LYS A 77 -33.91 0.63 -18.35
C LYS A 77 -33.90 -0.68 -19.13
N TYR A 78 -32.86 -1.50 -18.96
CA TYR A 78 -32.60 -2.67 -19.81
C TYR A 78 -32.78 -4.01 -19.09
N GLY A 79 -33.11 -3.98 -17.80
CA GLY A 79 -33.26 -5.17 -16.98
C GLY A 79 -33.84 -4.88 -15.61
N ARG A 80 -33.79 -5.89 -14.74
CA ARG A 80 -34.31 -5.83 -13.37
C ARG A 80 -33.22 -6.18 -12.37
N LEU A 81 -32.99 -5.28 -11.43
CA LEU A 81 -32.18 -5.52 -10.23
C LEU A 81 -33.05 -6.23 -9.20
N GLN A 82 -32.82 -7.52 -8.98
CA GLN A 82 -33.57 -8.33 -8.03
C GLN A 82 -32.78 -8.46 -6.74
N ASN A 83 -33.46 -8.29 -5.60
CA ASN A 83 -32.91 -8.48 -4.25
C ASN A 83 -31.59 -7.73 -3.99
N ALA A 84 -31.46 -6.50 -4.50
CA ALA A 84 -30.31 -5.64 -4.22
C ALA A 84 -30.11 -5.46 -2.71
N GLY A 85 -28.85 -5.47 -2.27
CA GLY A 85 -28.46 -5.43 -0.86
C GLY A 85 -28.59 -6.77 -0.13
N THR A 86 -28.81 -7.88 -0.83
CA THR A 86 -28.90 -9.23 -0.24
C THR A 86 -27.94 -10.21 -0.91
N LYS A 87 -27.78 -11.40 -0.31
CA LYS A 87 -27.00 -12.50 -0.88
C LYS A 87 -27.61 -13.10 -2.16
N ASP A 88 -28.91 -12.87 -2.37
CA ASP A 88 -29.69 -13.38 -3.50
C ASP A 88 -29.78 -12.34 -4.64
N TYR A 89 -28.91 -11.32 -4.61
CA TYR A 89 -28.84 -10.28 -5.62
C TYR A 89 -28.58 -10.88 -7.01
N LYS A 90 -29.35 -10.42 -8.00
CA LYS A 90 -29.16 -10.75 -9.41
C LYS A 90 -29.67 -9.65 -10.31
N TYR A 91 -28.92 -9.36 -11.37
CA TYR A 91 -29.43 -8.56 -12.49
C TYR A 91 -29.94 -9.47 -13.62
N VAL A 92 -31.19 -9.24 -14.05
CA VAL A 92 -31.85 -9.97 -15.13
C VAL A 92 -32.08 -9.04 -16.30
N ILE A 93 -31.39 -9.28 -17.42
CA ILE A 93 -31.53 -8.46 -18.64
C ILE A 93 -32.89 -8.76 -19.29
N THR A 94 -33.64 -7.70 -19.61
CA THR A 94 -34.93 -7.78 -20.34
C THR A 94 -34.86 -7.17 -21.74
N ASP A 95 -33.89 -6.29 -22.00
CA ASP A 95 -33.60 -5.71 -23.32
C ASP A 95 -32.11 -5.83 -23.64
N GLN A 96 -31.73 -6.99 -24.18
CA GLN A 96 -30.34 -7.30 -24.53
C GLN A 96 -29.80 -6.39 -25.65
N PRO A 97 -30.51 -6.15 -26.78
CA PRO A 97 -30.04 -5.25 -27.82
C PRO A 97 -29.86 -3.81 -27.33
N GLY A 98 -30.80 -3.29 -26.52
CA GLY A 98 -30.69 -1.97 -25.94
C GLY A 98 -29.48 -1.84 -25.00
N LEU A 99 -29.26 -2.83 -24.12
CA LEU A 99 -28.11 -2.82 -23.23
C LEU A 99 -26.79 -2.87 -23.99
N ILE A 100 -26.69 -3.71 -25.03
CA ILE A 100 -25.52 -3.79 -25.91
C ILE A 100 -25.22 -2.43 -26.53
N ALA A 101 -26.25 -1.74 -27.04
CA ALA A 101 -26.10 -0.41 -27.62
C ALA A 101 -25.69 0.64 -26.58
N ALA A 102 -26.18 0.55 -25.34
CA ALA A 102 -25.85 1.51 -24.28
C ALA A 102 -24.39 1.40 -23.81
N VAL A 103 -23.90 0.18 -23.59
CA VAL A 103 -22.58 -0.04 -23.00
C VAL A 103 -21.42 0.18 -23.97
N GLY A 104 -21.62 -0.05 -25.28
CA GLY A 104 -20.57 0.05 -26.29
C GLY A 104 -19.58 -1.13 -26.23
N GLU A 105 -18.56 -1.13 -27.08
CA GLU A 105 -17.65 -2.27 -27.19
C GLU A 105 -16.73 -2.45 -25.97
N GLY A 106 -16.26 -3.68 -25.78
CA GLY A 106 -15.36 -4.04 -24.67
C GLY A 106 -16.06 -4.14 -23.30
N VAL A 107 -17.28 -3.63 -23.16
CA VAL A 107 -18.07 -3.68 -21.92
C VAL A 107 -19.11 -4.79 -22.01
N TYR A 108 -19.28 -5.59 -20.94
CA TYR A 108 -20.30 -6.64 -20.91
C TYR A 108 -21.71 -6.02 -20.94
N PRO A 109 -22.67 -6.56 -21.71
CA PRO A 109 -22.59 -7.83 -22.45
C PRO A 109 -22.05 -7.72 -23.89
N ASN A 110 -21.63 -6.54 -24.34
CA ASN A 110 -21.04 -6.32 -25.67
C ASN A 110 -19.52 -6.61 -25.76
N SER A 111 -18.98 -7.44 -24.87
CA SER A 111 -17.55 -7.77 -24.86
C SER A 111 -17.07 -8.46 -26.15
N SER A 112 -17.96 -9.13 -26.89
CA SER A 112 -17.63 -9.84 -28.12
C SER A 112 -17.61 -8.97 -29.38
N ALA A 113 -18.06 -7.70 -29.32
CA ALA A 113 -17.97 -6.80 -30.47
C ALA A 113 -16.53 -6.58 -30.93
N VAL A 114 -15.57 -6.54 -30.00
CA VAL A 114 -14.14 -6.37 -30.27
C VAL A 114 -13.58 -7.47 -31.19
N MET A 115 -14.17 -8.67 -31.21
CA MET A 115 -13.77 -9.75 -32.13
C MET A 115 -14.02 -9.41 -33.61
N ARG A 116 -14.89 -8.43 -33.88
CA ARG A 116 -15.22 -7.95 -35.22
C ARG A 116 -14.43 -6.70 -35.62
N ASP A 117 -13.65 -6.14 -34.70
CA ASP A 117 -12.80 -4.98 -34.96
C ASP A 117 -11.71 -5.34 -36.00
N PRO A 118 -11.63 -4.64 -37.15
CA PRO A 118 -10.54 -4.82 -38.12
C PRO A 118 -9.14 -4.67 -37.51
N GLN A 119 -8.99 -3.84 -36.47
CA GLN A 119 -7.72 -3.62 -35.76
C GLN A 119 -7.24 -4.87 -35.03
N LEU A 120 -8.15 -5.74 -34.57
CA LEU A 120 -7.78 -7.03 -33.99
C LEU A 120 -7.03 -7.90 -35.00
N LYS A 121 -7.57 -8.03 -36.22
CA LYS A 121 -6.92 -8.81 -37.30
C LYS A 121 -5.57 -8.21 -37.69
N LYS A 122 -5.47 -6.88 -37.70
CA LYS A 122 -4.23 -6.15 -37.98
C LYS A 122 -3.18 -6.42 -36.89
N ALA A 123 -3.54 -6.26 -35.61
CA ALA A 123 -2.65 -6.50 -34.47
C ALA A 123 -2.14 -7.95 -34.41
N ILE A 124 -2.98 -8.93 -34.74
CA ILE A 124 -2.57 -10.35 -34.87
C ILE A 124 -1.53 -10.51 -35.98
N LYS A 125 -1.79 -9.96 -37.18
CA LYS A 125 -0.86 -10.04 -38.32
C LYS A 125 0.49 -9.38 -38.01
N GLU A 126 0.46 -8.29 -37.26
CA GLU A 126 1.64 -7.53 -36.81
C GLU A 126 2.32 -8.14 -35.57
N LYS A 127 1.79 -9.24 -35.02
CA LYS A 127 2.27 -9.89 -33.77
C LYS A 127 2.31 -8.96 -32.55
N ARG A 128 1.50 -7.90 -32.55
CA ARG A 128 1.41 -6.94 -31.44
C ARG A 128 0.76 -7.54 -30.19
N LEU A 129 0.09 -8.69 -30.32
CA LEU A 129 -0.59 -9.41 -29.22
C LEU A 129 0.25 -10.55 -28.62
N ASP A 130 1.51 -10.73 -29.04
CA ASP A 130 2.44 -11.72 -28.47
C ASP A 130 2.92 -11.27 -27.08
N GLY A 131 3.09 -12.22 -26.15
CA GLY A 131 3.62 -11.98 -24.81
C GLY A 131 2.65 -12.36 -23.70
N ASP A 132 3.09 -12.16 -22.46
CA ASP A 132 2.28 -12.40 -21.27
C ASP A 132 1.11 -11.41 -21.20
N LEU A 133 -0.07 -11.88 -20.78
CA LEU A 133 -1.29 -11.06 -20.73
C LEU A 133 -1.15 -9.91 -19.72
N TRP A 134 -0.51 -10.14 -18.58
CA TRP A 134 -0.39 -9.16 -17.50
C TRP A 134 0.53 -8.00 -17.86
N ASP A 135 1.58 -8.27 -18.64
CA ASP A 135 2.49 -7.23 -19.15
C ASP A 135 1.77 -6.21 -20.06
N PHE A 136 0.65 -6.59 -20.70
CA PHE A 136 -0.15 -5.65 -21.51
C PHE A 136 -0.83 -4.57 -20.67
N ILE A 137 -1.04 -4.75 -19.36
CA ILE A 137 -1.65 -3.72 -18.50
C ILE A 137 -0.80 -2.44 -18.51
N TYR A 138 0.52 -2.59 -18.58
CA TYR A 138 1.50 -1.49 -18.47
C TYR A 138 2.09 -1.09 -19.83
N SER A 139 1.86 -1.90 -20.88
CA SER A 139 2.30 -1.60 -22.25
C SER A 139 1.89 -0.19 -22.70
N PRO A 140 2.76 0.52 -23.45
CA PRO A 140 2.40 1.76 -24.12
C PRO A 140 1.52 1.53 -25.37
N ASP A 141 1.41 0.29 -25.87
CA ASP A 141 0.52 -0.08 -26.97
C ASP A 141 -0.90 -0.34 -26.45
N MET A 142 -1.58 0.73 -26.07
CA MET A 142 -2.90 0.64 -25.43
C MET A 142 -3.98 0.06 -26.35
N GLU A 143 -3.89 0.25 -27.68
CA GLU A 143 -4.77 -0.42 -28.64
C GLU A 143 -4.57 -1.95 -28.59
N ALA A 144 -3.33 -2.43 -28.67
CA ALA A 144 -3.05 -3.87 -28.57
C ALA A 144 -3.43 -4.43 -27.20
N ALA A 145 -3.16 -3.69 -26.12
CA ALA A 145 -3.55 -4.07 -24.78
C ALA A 145 -5.08 -4.20 -24.63
N PHE A 146 -5.85 -3.22 -25.11
CA PHE A 146 -7.31 -3.25 -25.10
C PHE A 146 -7.84 -4.47 -25.86
N LEU A 147 -7.35 -4.70 -27.08
CA LEU A 147 -7.73 -5.84 -27.90
C LEU A 147 -7.39 -7.18 -27.23
N LYS A 148 -6.19 -7.29 -26.66
CA LYS A 148 -5.73 -8.49 -25.94
C LYS A 148 -6.60 -8.78 -24.73
N TRP A 149 -6.85 -7.79 -23.87
CA TRP A 149 -7.63 -7.96 -22.66
C TRP A 149 -9.11 -8.19 -22.94
N ALA A 150 -9.73 -7.41 -23.82
CA ALA A 150 -11.15 -7.58 -24.17
C ALA A 150 -11.46 -8.97 -24.75
N THR A 151 -10.48 -9.61 -25.39
CA THR A 151 -10.59 -10.95 -26.00
C THR A 151 -9.96 -12.08 -25.17
N SER A 152 -9.46 -11.81 -23.95
CA SER A 152 -8.79 -12.81 -23.12
C SER A 152 -9.75 -13.88 -22.58
N SER A 153 -9.20 -14.95 -22.03
CA SER A 153 -9.97 -16.01 -21.34
C SER A 153 -10.14 -15.77 -19.84
N GLU A 154 -9.65 -14.65 -19.30
CA GLU A 154 -9.74 -14.33 -17.87
C GLU A 154 -11.21 -14.22 -17.41
N PRO A 155 -11.50 -14.49 -16.13
CA PRO A 155 -12.83 -14.27 -15.55
C PRO A 155 -13.35 -12.87 -15.87
N GLN A 156 -14.65 -12.79 -16.18
CA GLN A 156 -15.23 -11.58 -16.77
C GLN A 156 -15.03 -10.32 -15.91
N GLY A 157 -15.08 -10.43 -14.58
CA GLY A 157 -14.78 -9.31 -13.68
C GLY A 157 -13.34 -8.80 -13.81
N VAL A 158 -12.36 -9.71 -13.75
CA VAL A 158 -10.92 -9.39 -13.90
C VAL A 158 -10.66 -8.77 -15.27
N LYS A 159 -11.20 -9.38 -16.33
CA LYS A 159 -11.13 -8.87 -17.70
C LYS A 159 -11.63 -7.43 -17.82
N LEU A 160 -12.83 -7.15 -17.30
CA LEU A 160 -13.41 -5.82 -17.33
C LEU A 160 -12.57 -4.82 -16.53
N PHE A 161 -12.01 -5.24 -15.39
CA PHE A 161 -11.19 -4.35 -14.57
C PHE A 161 -9.91 -3.92 -15.30
N CYS A 162 -9.18 -4.89 -15.85
CA CYS A 162 -7.95 -4.62 -16.62
C CYS A 162 -8.24 -3.85 -17.91
N THR A 163 -9.36 -4.15 -18.59
CA THR A 163 -9.82 -3.35 -19.74
C THR A 163 -10.11 -1.90 -19.32
N GLY A 164 -10.77 -1.71 -18.17
CA GLY A 164 -11.02 -0.39 -17.58
C GLY A 164 -9.73 0.39 -17.29
N LEU A 165 -8.70 -0.25 -16.74
CA LEU A 165 -7.40 0.39 -16.50
C LEU A 165 -6.75 0.88 -17.80
N ILE A 166 -6.82 0.08 -18.88
CA ILE A 166 -6.27 0.44 -20.19
C ILE A 166 -7.05 1.62 -20.80
N LEU A 167 -8.37 1.60 -20.72
CA LEU A 167 -9.23 2.68 -21.19
C LEU A 167 -8.97 3.98 -20.41
N GLU A 168 -8.78 3.90 -19.10
CA GLU A 168 -8.40 5.03 -18.25
C GLU A 168 -7.06 5.64 -18.70
N ARG A 169 -6.00 4.83 -18.84
CA ARG A 169 -4.69 5.28 -19.35
C ARG A 169 -4.79 5.86 -20.77
N SER A 170 -5.74 5.37 -21.56
CA SER A 170 -6.04 5.91 -22.89
C SER A 170 -6.78 7.25 -22.85
N GLY A 171 -7.35 7.66 -21.71
CA GLY A 171 -8.15 8.88 -21.52
C GLY A 171 -9.65 8.70 -21.76
N LEU A 172 -10.12 7.45 -21.93
CA LEU A 172 -11.52 7.10 -22.18
C LEU A 172 -12.27 6.86 -20.87
N ILE A 173 -12.33 7.89 -20.03
CA ILE A 173 -12.80 7.79 -18.63
C ILE A 173 -14.24 7.26 -18.53
N ALA A 174 -15.16 7.74 -19.36
CA ALA A 174 -16.55 7.25 -19.34
C ALA A 174 -16.64 5.76 -19.68
N GLN A 175 -15.90 5.29 -20.70
CA GLN A 175 -15.88 3.88 -21.07
C GLN A 175 -15.24 3.01 -19.97
N ALA A 176 -14.18 3.50 -19.31
CA ALA A 176 -13.59 2.83 -18.15
C ALA A 176 -14.60 2.69 -17.00
N ILE A 177 -15.36 3.75 -16.69
CA ILE A 177 -16.43 3.69 -15.68
C ILE A 177 -17.48 2.65 -16.05
N LYS A 178 -17.85 2.51 -17.34
CA LYS A 178 -18.78 1.45 -17.78
C LYS A 178 -18.20 0.05 -17.54
N CYS A 179 -16.91 -0.17 -17.82
CA CYS A 179 -16.25 -1.44 -17.48
C CYS A 179 -16.36 -1.76 -15.99
N TYR A 180 -16.00 -0.81 -15.13
CA TYR A 180 -16.07 -1.01 -13.68
C TYR A 180 -17.51 -1.22 -13.20
N TYR A 181 -18.47 -0.44 -13.70
CA TYR A 181 -19.86 -0.55 -13.26
C TYR A 181 -20.52 -1.84 -13.75
N ALA A 182 -20.13 -2.35 -14.92
CA ALA A 182 -20.55 -3.68 -15.38
C ALA A 182 -20.08 -4.79 -14.42
N ILE A 183 -18.90 -4.66 -13.79
CA ILE A 183 -18.45 -5.59 -12.75
C ILE A 183 -19.40 -5.54 -11.55
N VAL A 184 -19.71 -4.34 -11.08
CA VAL A 184 -20.58 -4.13 -9.91
C VAL A 184 -21.98 -4.72 -10.15
N VAL A 185 -22.55 -4.53 -11.35
CA VAL A 185 -23.90 -5.01 -11.69
C VAL A 185 -23.94 -6.51 -11.96
N HIS A 186 -23.02 -7.04 -12.76
CA HIS A 186 -23.12 -8.41 -13.27
C HIS A 186 -22.25 -9.42 -12.52
N PHE A 187 -21.14 -8.97 -11.95
CA PHE A 187 -20.10 -9.83 -11.40
C PHE A 187 -19.60 -9.38 -10.01
N PRO A 188 -20.50 -9.01 -9.07
CA PRO A 188 -20.08 -8.41 -7.80
C PRO A 188 -19.18 -9.33 -6.95
N GLY A 189 -19.31 -10.64 -7.12
CA GLY A 189 -18.50 -11.65 -6.44
C GLY A 189 -17.21 -12.07 -7.17
N SER A 190 -16.85 -11.40 -8.28
CA SER A 190 -15.59 -11.72 -8.95
C SER A 190 -14.40 -11.39 -8.06
N TYR A 191 -13.44 -12.29 -8.03
CA TYR A 191 -12.16 -12.13 -7.34
C TYR A 191 -11.00 -12.46 -8.28
N GLY A 192 -9.83 -11.92 -7.97
CA GLY A 192 -8.53 -12.37 -8.46
C GLY A 192 -7.63 -12.75 -7.29
N TRP A 193 -6.37 -13.03 -7.57
CA TRP A 193 -5.38 -13.37 -6.54
C TRP A 193 -4.24 -12.35 -6.54
N THR A 194 -3.84 -11.92 -5.34
CA THR A 194 -2.62 -11.13 -5.17
C THR A 194 -1.38 -12.02 -5.28
N TYR A 195 -0.19 -11.41 -5.30
CA TYR A 195 1.09 -12.12 -5.25
C TYR A 195 1.21 -13.03 -4.02
N TRP A 196 0.70 -12.59 -2.87
CA TRP A 196 0.71 -13.34 -1.61
C TRP A 196 -0.43 -14.39 -1.52
N HIS A 197 -1.12 -14.64 -2.63
CA HIS A 197 -2.25 -15.56 -2.73
C HIS A 197 -3.39 -15.22 -1.77
N THR A 198 -3.62 -13.93 -1.54
CA THR A 198 -4.82 -13.43 -0.86
C THR A 198 -5.88 -13.05 -1.88
N PRO A 199 -7.19 -13.20 -1.56
CA PRO A 199 -8.26 -12.82 -2.47
C PRO A 199 -8.29 -11.31 -2.72
N TRP A 200 -8.39 -10.91 -3.98
CA TRP A 200 -8.64 -9.53 -4.40
C TRP A 200 -10.05 -9.42 -4.98
N TYR A 201 -10.98 -8.86 -4.22
CA TYR A 201 -12.38 -8.73 -4.63
C TYR A 201 -12.57 -7.58 -5.64
N VAL A 202 -12.70 -7.95 -6.91
CA VAL A 202 -12.71 -7.04 -8.06
C VAL A 202 -13.91 -6.09 -8.00
N GLY A 203 -15.06 -6.56 -7.52
CA GLY A 203 -16.26 -5.71 -7.36
C GLY A 203 -16.04 -4.54 -6.40
N GLN A 204 -15.38 -4.78 -5.27
CA GLN A 204 -15.04 -3.72 -4.31
C GLN A 204 -14.03 -2.74 -4.89
N ALA A 205 -13.00 -3.24 -5.59
CA ALA A 205 -12.03 -2.41 -6.29
C ALA A 205 -12.68 -1.58 -7.40
N ALA A 206 -13.66 -2.13 -8.13
CA ALA A 206 -14.40 -1.43 -9.17
C ALA A 206 -15.20 -0.24 -8.61
N ILE A 207 -15.88 -0.39 -7.47
CA ILE A 207 -16.55 0.72 -6.79
C ILE A 207 -15.53 1.82 -6.43
N ALA A 208 -14.38 1.43 -5.88
CA ALA A 208 -13.32 2.37 -5.53
C ALA A 208 -12.79 3.13 -6.76
N LYS A 209 -12.52 2.44 -7.88
CA LYS A 209 -12.12 3.07 -9.14
C LYS A 209 -13.18 4.03 -9.69
N ILE A 210 -14.46 3.66 -9.67
CA ILE A 210 -15.54 4.56 -10.11
C ILE A 210 -15.55 5.85 -9.28
N ASN A 211 -15.52 5.72 -7.95
CA ASN A 211 -15.53 6.88 -7.05
C ASN A 211 -14.28 7.74 -7.20
N PHE A 212 -13.11 7.13 -7.39
CA PHE A 212 -11.87 7.84 -7.69
C PHE A 212 -11.96 8.63 -9.01
N LEU A 213 -12.42 7.99 -10.09
CA LEU A 213 -12.54 8.62 -11.40
C LEU A 213 -13.54 9.76 -11.42
N LEU A 214 -14.72 9.59 -10.81
CA LEU A 214 -15.72 10.65 -10.69
C LEU A 214 -15.19 11.86 -9.91
N ARG A 215 -14.45 11.60 -8.83
CA ARG A 215 -13.83 12.66 -8.01
C ARG A 215 -12.75 13.43 -8.75
N ARG A 216 -11.91 12.73 -9.52
CA ARG A 216 -10.85 13.33 -10.35
C ARG A 216 -11.38 13.97 -11.64
N ASN A 217 -12.62 13.67 -12.01
CA ASN A 217 -13.28 14.21 -13.19
C ASN A 217 -14.65 14.81 -12.84
N PRO A 218 -14.71 15.85 -11.99
CA PRO A 218 -15.97 16.43 -11.51
C PRO A 218 -16.84 16.97 -12.66
N GLN A 219 -16.24 17.33 -13.80
CA GLN A 219 -16.94 17.76 -15.01
C GLN A 219 -17.91 16.71 -15.57
N LEU A 220 -17.75 15.43 -15.20
CA LEU A 220 -18.70 14.39 -15.56
C LEU A 220 -20.07 14.61 -14.90
N GLY A 221 -20.13 15.28 -13.75
CA GLY A 221 -21.40 15.68 -13.12
C GLY A 221 -22.22 14.54 -12.52
N TYR A 222 -21.57 13.44 -12.11
CA TYR A 222 -22.22 12.28 -11.48
C TYR A 222 -21.54 11.85 -10.19
N LYS A 223 -22.32 11.20 -9.32
CA LYS A 223 -21.84 10.37 -8.20
C LYS A 223 -22.45 8.98 -8.30
N LEU A 224 -21.76 7.97 -7.79
CA LEU A 224 -22.32 6.64 -7.59
C LEU A 224 -22.90 6.56 -6.17
N GLU A 225 -24.23 6.40 -6.04
CA GLU A 225 -24.93 6.40 -4.76
C GLU A 225 -25.47 5.01 -4.43
N GLY A 226 -25.26 4.56 -3.20
CA GLY A 226 -25.78 3.29 -2.68
C GLY A 226 -25.01 2.03 -3.09
N ALA A 227 -23.98 2.15 -3.93
CA ALA A 227 -23.21 1.00 -4.37
C ALA A 227 -22.36 0.42 -3.24
N VAL A 228 -22.59 -0.84 -2.90
CA VAL A 228 -21.85 -1.57 -1.86
C VAL A 228 -21.75 -3.05 -2.20
N ILE A 229 -20.57 -3.63 -2.01
CA ILE A 229 -20.33 -5.06 -2.11
C ILE A 229 -19.67 -5.53 -0.82
N ASN A 230 -20.35 -6.42 -0.13
CA ASN A 230 -19.88 -7.09 1.08
C ASN A 230 -19.58 -8.54 0.77
N ILE A 231 -18.38 -8.97 1.14
CA ILE A 231 -17.98 -10.37 1.09
C ILE A 231 -17.98 -10.86 2.53
N VAL A 232 -19.07 -11.48 2.95
CA VAL A 232 -19.18 -12.10 4.27
C VAL A 232 -18.21 -13.27 4.30
N ASN A 233 -17.37 -13.34 5.34
CA ASN A 233 -16.21 -14.21 5.50
C ASN A 233 -14.96 -13.84 4.67
N GLY A 234 -14.98 -12.74 3.91
CA GLY A 234 -13.89 -12.35 3.01
C GLY A 234 -12.63 -11.78 3.67
N PHE A 235 -12.34 -12.10 4.93
CA PHE A 235 -11.14 -11.68 5.66
C PHE A 235 -10.13 -12.82 5.86
N ASP A 236 -10.34 -13.97 5.23
CA ASP A 236 -9.35 -15.04 5.13
C ASP A 236 -9.05 -15.36 3.66
N ASN A 237 -8.31 -16.45 3.41
CA ASN A 237 -7.93 -16.87 2.08
C ASN A 237 -8.85 -17.96 1.49
N ASP A 238 -9.90 -18.37 2.21
CA ASP A 238 -10.83 -19.42 1.82
C ASP A 238 -12.11 -18.85 1.18
N ILE A 239 -11.99 -18.54 -0.11
CA ILE A 239 -13.12 -18.06 -0.93
C ILE A 239 -14.31 -19.03 -1.01
N SER A 240 -14.15 -20.30 -0.61
CA SER A 240 -15.23 -21.30 -0.73
C SER A 240 -16.33 -21.07 0.31
N ASN A 241 -16.02 -20.33 1.38
CA ASN A 241 -16.94 -19.98 2.44
C ASN A 241 -17.56 -18.58 2.27
N ASP A 242 -17.16 -17.84 1.23
CA ASP A 242 -17.60 -16.47 0.99
C ASP A 242 -19.08 -16.38 0.63
N THR A 243 -19.74 -15.35 1.15
CA THR A 243 -21.08 -14.97 0.70
C THR A 243 -21.10 -13.52 0.22
N VAL A 244 -21.46 -13.34 -1.05
CA VAL A 244 -21.51 -12.02 -1.70
C VAL A 244 -22.86 -11.37 -1.45
N VAL A 245 -22.87 -10.23 -0.78
CA VAL A 245 -24.04 -9.35 -0.61
C VAL A 245 -23.78 -8.07 -1.39
N ALA A 246 -24.62 -7.80 -2.39
CA ALA A 246 -24.35 -6.72 -3.34
C ALA A 246 -25.56 -5.83 -3.57
N ASP A 247 -25.34 -4.52 -3.50
CA ASP A 247 -26.21 -3.49 -4.06
C ASP A 247 -25.38 -2.70 -5.08
N PRO A 248 -25.73 -2.72 -6.37
CA PRO A 248 -24.97 -1.96 -7.35
C PRO A 248 -25.19 -0.45 -7.26
N GLY A 249 -26.17 0.02 -6.49
CA GLY A 249 -26.50 1.43 -6.43
C GLY A 249 -26.89 2.01 -7.79
N ARG A 250 -26.73 3.32 -7.94
CA ARG A 250 -27.04 4.03 -9.20
C ARG A 250 -26.22 5.30 -9.37
N PHE A 251 -26.01 5.70 -10.62
CA PHE A 251 -25.49 7.04 -10.90
C PHE A 251 -26.56 8.10 -10.68
N VAL A 252 -26.18 9.17 -9.97
CA VAL A 252 -27.04 10.31 -9.69
C VAL A 252 -26.34 11.57 -10.22
N LYS A 253 -27.09 12.40 -10.95
CA LYS A 253 -26.58 13.70 -11.41
C LYS A 253 -26.31 14.60 -10.22
N VAL A 254 -25.17 15.28 -10.27
CA VAL A 254 -24.68 16.16 -9.22
C VAL A 254 -24.64 17.58 -9.75
N ASP A 255 -25.30 18.49 -9.04
CA ASP A 255 -25.04 19.92 -9.18
C ASP A 255 -23.80 20.25 -8.35
N LEU A 256 -22.69 20.55 -9.03
CA LEU A 256 -21.41 20.86 -8.40
C LEU A 256 -21.48 22.10 -7.50
N ALA A 257 -22.29 23.10 -7.87
CA ALA A 257 -22.47 24.30 -7.05
C ALA A 257 -23.23 23.96 -5.77
N GLN A 258 -24.26 23.11 -5.87
CA GLN A 258 -25.02 22.66 -4.72
C GLN A 258 -24.19 21.77 -3.78
N GLU A 259 -23.39 20.83 -4.31
CA GLU A 259 -22.50 20.00 -3.49
C GLU A 259 -21.44 20.84 -2.77
N ALA A 260 -20.81 21.79 -3.45
CA ALA A 260 -19.84 22.69 -2.84
C ALA A 260 -20.46 23.57 -1.74
N ALA A 261 -21.76 23.89 -1.87
CA ALA A 261 -22.50 24.67 -0.88
C ALA A 261 -23.01 23.86 0.33
N LYS A 262 -22.95 22.52 0.30
CA LYS A 262 -23.37 21.70 1.44
C LYS A 262 -22.43 21.92 2.62
N ALA A 263 -22.99 22.41 3.72
CA ALA A 263 -22.26 22.55 4.97
C ALA A 263 -21.86 21.15 5.48
N LYS A 264 -20.56 20.93 5.64
CA LYS A 264 -20.03 19.75 6.34
C LYS A 264 -20.18 19.95 7.85
N PRO A 265 -20.47 18.90 8.63
CA PRO A 265 -20.44 19.01 10.08
C PRO A 265 -19.05 19.45 10.55
N THR A 266 -18.99 20.02 11.74
CA THR A 266 -17.74 20.36 12.41
C THR A 266 -17.72 19.77 13.82
N ALA A 267 -16.55 19.68 14.42
CA ALA A 267 -16.40 19.21 15.81
C ALA A 267 -17.31 19.98 16.78
N ASP A 268 -17.46 21.30 16.59
CA ASP A 268 -18.30 22.14 17.45
C ASP A 268 -19.80 21.92 17.25
N SER A 269 -20.19 21.37 16.10
CA SER A 269 -21.60 21.10 15.76
C SER A 269 -22.13 19.77 16.29
N LEU A 270 -21.23 18.90 16.80
CA LEU A 270 -21.55 17.52 17.19
C LEU A 270 -21.16 17.24 18.63
N ARG A 271 -21.96 16.42 19.31
CA ARG A 271 -21.62 15.96 20.67
C ARG A 271 -20.59 14.85 20.62
N ILE A 272 -19.72 14.82 21.64
CA ILE A 272 -18.77 13.73 21.86
C ILE A 272 -19.52 12.52 22.47
N LYS A 273 -19.52 11.40 21.75
CA LYS A 273 -20.08 10.10 22.18
C LYS A 273 -19.12 9.33 23.09
N LYS A 274 -17.83 9.33 22.76
CA LYS A 274 -16.80 8.54 23.47
C LYS A 274 -15.45 9.25 23.45
N LYS A 275 -14.66 9.09 24.52
CA LYS A 275 -13.25 9.48 24.59
C LYS A 275 -12.40 8.27 24.97
N VAL A 276 -11.22 8.14 24.36
CA VAL A 276 -10.26 7.06 24.60
C VAL A 276 -8.87 7.67 24.82
N GLY A 277 -8.13 7.19 25.82
CA GLY A 277 -6.92 7.84 26.33
C GLY A 277 -7.26 8.90 27.38
N LYS A 278 -6.50 8.92 28.49
CA LYS A 278 -6.71 9.90 29.59
C LYS A 278 -5.85 11.15 29.47
N GLY A 279 -4.82 11.09 28.63
CA GLY A 279 -3.81 12.13 28.56
C GLY A 279 -4.01 13.15 27.46
N LYS A 280 -2.87 13.74 27.06
CA LYS A 280 -2.81 14.76 26.01
C LYS A 280 -3.10 14.19 24.62
N VAL A 281 -2.80 12.91 24.39
CA VAL A 281 -3.14 12.21 23.15
C VAL A 281 -4.39 11.38 23.40
N ARG A 282 -5.45 11.65 22.66
CA ARG A 282 -6.74 10.97 22.86
C ARG A 282 -7.54 10.84 21.59
N LEU A 283 -8.35 9.81 21.51
CA LEU A 283 -9.33 9.64 20.43
C LEU A 283 -10.68 10.11 20.93
N VAL A 284 -11.42 10.77 20.04
CA VAL A 284 -12.77 11.25 20.27
C VAL A 284 -13.66 10.67 19.19
N GLN A 285 -14.76 10.04 19.61
CA GLN A 285 -15.84 9.64 18.73
C GLN A 285 -17.00 10.61 18.90
N TYR A 286 -17.55 11.09 17.79
CA TYR A 286 -18.71 11.98 17.77
C TYR A 286 -20.02 11.20 17.62
N GLU A 287 -21.16 11.87 17.80
CA GLU A 287 -22.49 11.23 17.73
C GLU A 287 -22.86 10.71 16.34
N ASN A 288 -22.19 11.17 15.29
CA ASN A 288 -22.29 10.63 13.92
C ASN A 288 -21.31 9.47 13.65
N ASP A 289 -20.68 8.92 14.69
CA ASP A 289 -19.66 7.85 14.66
C ASP A 289 -18.31 8.21 14.02
N ASP A 290 -18.10 9.47 13.63
CA ASP A 290 -16.79 9.94 13.18
C ASP A 290 -15.78 9.93 14.33
N TRP A 291 -14.52 9.70 13.99
CA TRP A 291 -13.40 9.65 14.90
C TRP A 291 -12.35 10.73 14.59
N GLN A 292 -11.83 11.36 15.63
CA GLN A 292 -10.65 12.23 15.55
C GLN A 292 -9.61 11.85 16.58
N LEU A 293 -8.34 11.91 16.18
CA LEU A 293 -7.21 11.94 17.09
C LEU A 293 -6.98 13.40 17.51
N LEU A 294 -6.87 13.63 18.82
CA LEU A 294 -6.55 14.93 19.40
C LEU A 294 -5.19 14.84 20.12
N VAL A 295 -4.41 15.90 19.97
CA VAL A 295 -3.17 16.14 20.73
C VAL A 295 -3.29 17.51 21.37
N GLU A 296 -3.21 17.58 22.69
CA GLU A 296 -3.40 18.83 23.46
C GLU A 296 -4.69 19.55 23.05
N ASP A 297 -5.78 18.79 22.97
CA ASP A 297 -7.13 19.25 22.65
C ASP A 297 -7.33 19.75 21.22
N LYS A 298 -6.30 19.64 20.36
CA LYS A 298 -6.36 20.04 18.96
C LYS A 298 -6.44 18.82 18.04
N PRO A 299 -7.23 18.87 16.95
CA PRO A 299 -7.22 17.83 15.93
C PRO A 299 -5.81 17.56 15.42
N TYR A 300 -5.45 16.28 15.34
CA TYR A 300 -4.16 15.81 14.90
C TYR A 300 -4.34 14.77 13.81
N VAL A 301 -3.89 15.11 12.60
CA VAL A 301 -3.82 14.18 11.47
C VAL A 301 -2.41 13.64 11.40
N ILE A 302 -2.25 12.32 11.34
CA ILE A 302 -0.95 11.66 11.20
C ILE A 302 -0.43 11.93 9.79
N LYS A 303 0.56 12.83 9.70
CA LYS A 303 1.35 13.11 8.49
C LYS A 303 2.69 12.41 8.69
N GLY A 304 2.62 11.10 8.63
CA GLY A 304 3.67 10.20 9.08
C GLY A 304 4.64 9.80 7.97
N ILE A 305 5.84 9.41 8.37
CA ILE A 305 6.80 8.74 7.50
C ILE A 305 7.62 7.72 8.29
N THR A 306 8.01 6.61 7.66
CA THR A 306 9.04 5.72 8.22
C THR A 306 10.41 6.35 8.05
N TYR A 307 11.21 6.32 9.10
CA TYR A 307 12.51 6.98 9.14
C TYR A 307 13.57 6.09 9.77
N ALA A 308 14.43 5.53 8.91
CA ALA A 308 15.62 4.80 9.28
C ALA A 308 16.63 4.93 8.12
N PRO A 309 17.27 6.10 7.93
CA PRO A 309 18.16 6.29 6.79
C PRO A 309 19.32 5.30 6.89
N THR A 310 19.46 4.46 5.85
CA THR A 310 20.49 3.43 5.78
C THR A 310 21.60 3.89 4.82
N LYS A 311 22.85 3.83 5.27
CA LYS A 311 24.00 4.16 4.42
C LYS A 311 24.16 3.10 3.33
N VAL A 312 24.47 3.53 2.11
CA VAL A 312 24.80 2.64 0.99
C VAL A 312 25.94 1.68 1.41
N GLY A 313 25.74 0.39 1.14
CA GLY A 313 26.62 -0.70 1.54
C GLY A 313 26.29 -1.36 2.88
N GLN A 314 25.39 -0.79 3.68
CA GLN A 314 24.88 -1.44 4.89
C GLN A 314 23.67 -2.32 4.59
N SER A 315 23.57 -3.47 5.25
CA SER A 315 22.45 -4.40 5.13
C SER A 315 22.21 -5.16 6.43
N PRO A 316 20.94 -5.40 6.83
CA PRO A 316 20.63 -6.33 7.91
C PRO A 316 21.03 -7.77 7.57
N ASP A 317 20.93 -8.18 6.29
CA ASP A 317 21.27 -9.53 5.84
C ASP A 317 22.78 -9.82 5.96
N ASP A 318 23.61 -8.79 5.74
CA ASP A 318 25.07 -8.88 5.88
C ASP A 318 25.54 -8.62 7.32
N GLY A 319 24.62 -8.26 8.23
CA GLY A 319 24.95 -7.86 9.61
C GLY A 319 25.77 -6.57 9.71
N THR A 320 25.71 -5.72 8.67
CA THR A 320 26.45 -4.45 8.59
C THR A 320 25.58 -3.23 8.88
N LEU A 321 24.28 -3.41 9.08
CA LEU A 321 23.34 -2.35 9.44
C LEU A 321 23.72 -1.71 10.78
N GLY A 322 24.03 -0.42 10.74
CA GLY A 322 24.32 0.38 11.93
C GLY A 322 23.08 0.98 12.57
N ASN A 323 23.29 1.83 13.57
CA ASN A 323 22.23 2.57 14.24
C ASN A 323 22.25 4.03 13.78
N TRP A 324 21.34 4.38 12.86
CA TRP A 324 21.24 5.73 12.31
C TRP A 324 21.11 6.83 13.38
N MET A 325 20.66 6.50 14.60
CA MET A 325 20.54 7.44 15.72
C MET A 325 21.87 7.75 16.44
N GLU A 326 22.96 7.10 16.04
CA GLU A 326 24.30 7.20 16.64
C GLU A 326 25.42 7.37 15.60
N GLU A 327 25.11 7.27 14.30
CA GLU A 327 26.11 7.34 13.23
C GLU A 327 26.61 8.76 12.97
N ASP A 328 27.94 8.91 13.07
CA ASP A 328 28.73 10.13 12.82
C ASP A 328 29.98 9.73 12.00
N PHE A 329 29.79 9.47 10.71
CA PHE A 329 30.83 9.04 9.78
C PHE A 329 31.83 10.16 9.48
N ASN A 330 31.40 11.42 9.52
CA ASN A 330 32.27 12.58 9.28
C ASN A 330 33.03 13.04 10.55
N LYS A 331 32.68 12.51 11.73
CA LYS A 331 33.28 12.75 13.04
C LYS A 331 33.16 14.20 13.51
N ASN A 332 32.07 14.87 13.19
CA ASN A 332 31.84 16.26 13.58
C ASN A 332 31.03 16.41 14.90
N GLY A 333 30.63 15.29 15.51
CA GLY A 333 29.86 15.25 16.75
C GLY A 333 28.35 15.37 16.56
N LYS A 334 27.84 15.30 15.33
CA LYS A 334 26.42 15.29 14.99
C LYS A 334 26.06 13.95 14.34
N ILE A 335 24.79 13.60 14.46
CA ILE A 335 24.24 12.41 13.82
C ILE A 335 23.94 12.75 12.36
N ASP A 336 24.54 12.00 11.44
CA ASP A 336 24.70 12.42 10.03
C ASP A 336 23.37 12.64 9.30
N GLY A 337 22.47 11.65 9.30
CA GLY A 337 21.18 11.75 8.59
C GLY A 337 20.30 12.91 9.10
N PRO A 338 19.98 12.94 10.40
CA PRO A 338 19.15 13.99 11.00
C PRO A 338 19.67 15.42 10.80
N TYR A 339 20.99 15.65 10.83
CA TYR A 339 21.56 16.99 10.94
C TYR A 339 22.51 17.42 9.81
N ASP A 340 23.15 16.49 9.10
CA ASP A 340 24.18 16.79 8.10
C ASP A 340 23.79 16.46 6.65
N ALA A 341 22.60 15.89 6.43
CA ALA A 341 22.10 15.67 5.07
C ALA A 341 21.95 17.00 4.29
N PHE A 342 22.26 16.99 3.00
CA PHE A 342 22.11 18.13 2.09
C PHE A 342 21.33 17.74 0.84
N VAL A 343 20.75 18.73 0.15
CA VAL A 343 19.98 18.51 -1.08
C VAL A 343 20.85 18.83 -2.29
N ASP A 344 21.10 17.82 -3.12
CA ASP A 344 21.68 17.94 -4.46
C ASP A 344 20.56 18.43 -5.41
N LYS A 345 20.51 19.75 -5.62
CA LYS A 345 19.43 20.45 -6.33
C LYS A 345 19.51 20.25 -7.84
N ASN A 346 20.73 20.15 -8.38
CA ASN A 346 20.97 20.03 -9.82
C ASN A 346 21.20 18.57 -10.27
N LYS A 347 21.14 17.61 -9.32
CA LYS A 347 21.30 16.17 -9.52
C LYS A 347 22.68 15.81 -10.09
N ASN A 348 23.73 16.55 -9.72
CA ASN A 348 25.10 16.32 -10.22
C ASN A 348 25.92 15.35 -9.36
N ASN A 349 25.39 14.85 -8.25
CA ASN A 349 26.04 13.97 -7.27
C ASN A 349 27.24 14.60 -6.54
N LEU A 350 27.25 15.92 -6.41
CA LEU A 350 28.21 16.69 -5.62
C LEU A 350 27.46 17.49 -4.55
N GLN A 351 28.21 18.03 -3.59
CA GLN A 351 27.71 19.08 -2.71
C GLN A 351 28.25 20.43 -3.22
N ASP A 352 27.40 21.20 -3.88
CA ASP A 352 27.76 22.52 -4.37
C ASP A 352 27.78 23.56 -3.23
N ALA A 353 28.46 24.69 -3.44
CA ALA A 353 28.66 25.70 -2.41
C ALA A 353 27.34 26.32 -1.88
N ASP A 354 26.26 26.24 -2.65
CA ASP A 354 24.92 26.71 -2.27
C ASP A 354 24.00 25.60 -1.74
N GLU A 355 24.54 24.41 -1.45
CA GLU A 355 23.82 23.24 -0.93
C GLU A 355 24.25 22.95 0.52
N PRO A 356 23.80 23.78 1.48
CA PRO A 356 24.17 23.61 2.87
C PRO A 356 23.63 22.29 3.42
N ALA A 357 24.40 21.69 4.32
CA ALA A 357 23.90 20.63 5.20
C ALA A 357 22.80 21.19 6.10
N VAL A 358 21.58 20.67 5.94
CA VAL A 358 20.37 21.10 6.67
C VAL A 358 19.79 19.99 7.54
N GLY A 359 20.08 18.73 7.20
CA GLY A 359 19.60 17.56 7.90
C GLY A 359 18.18 17.12 7.52
N ASP A 360 17.95 15.81 7.57
CA ASP A 360 16.65 15.21 7.26
C ASP A 360 15.53 15.73 8.16
N PHE A 361 15.81 16.04 9.43
CA PHE A 361 14.78 16.56 10.35
C PHE A 361 14.21 17.89 9.88
N LYS A 362 15.07 18.76 9.34
CA LYS A 362 14.63 20.03 8.76
C LYS A 362 13.85 19.81 7.48
N LEU A 363 14.32 18.94 6.60
CA LEU A 363 13.64 18.62 5.34
C LEU A 363 12.25 17.99 5.59
N MET A 364 12.13 17.08 6.55
CA MET A 364 10.85 16.50 6.97
C MET A 364 9.90 17.58 7.52
N GLN A 365 10.38 18.49 8.38
CA GLN A 365 9.58 19.62 8.85
C GLN A 365 9.10 20.50 7.68
N ASP A 366 9.98 20.80 6.72
CA ASP A 366 9.65 21.64 5.56
C ASP A 366 8.66 20.97 4.60
N MET A 367 8.63 19.63 4.56
CA MET A 367 7.60 18.84 3.87
C MET A 367 6.26 18.83 4.63
N GLY A 368 6.25 19.13 5.92
CA GLY A 368 5.06 19.10 6.78
C GLY A 368 4.85 17.77 7.51
N VAL A 369 5.87 16.92 7.61
CA VAL A 369 5.86 15.74 8.48
C VAL A 369 5.66 16.18 9.92
N ASN A 370 4.77 15.50 10.64
CA ASN A 370 4.56 15.73 12.07
C ASN A 370 4.77 14.47 12.92
N THR A 371 4.97 13.31 12.29
CA THR A 371 5.09 12.01 12.97
C THR A 371 6.14 11.14 12.27
N ILE A 372 6.96 10.43 13.02
CA ILE A 372 7.70 9.26 12.52
C ILE A 372 7.22 7.99 13.21
N ARG A 373 7.29 6.86 12.49
CA ARG A 373 7.01 5.53 13.03
C ARG A 373 8.34 4.78 13.24
N LEU A 374 8.55 4.26 14.45
CA LEU A 374 9.77 3.55 14.85
C LEU A 374 9.43 2.29 15.67
N TYR A 375 10.34 1.33 15.68
CA TYR A 375 10.35 0.21 16.63
C TYR A 375 11.48 0.39 17.64
N HIS A 376 11.22 0.05 18.91
CA HIS A 376 12.20 0.27 19.99
C HIS A 376 13.35 -0.76 20.02
N HIS A 377 13.26 -1.80 19.18
CA HIS A 377 14.29 -2.82 18.93
C HIS A 377 14.28 -3.18 17.43
N PRO A 378 15.32 -3.82 16.89
CA PRO A 378 16.49 -4.40 17.57
C PRO A 378 17.52 -3.37 18.05
N LEU A 379 17.58 -2.20 17.43
CA LEU A 379 18.55 -1.16 17.74
C LEU A 379 18.09 -0.25 18.87
N LYS A 380 19.04 0.23 19.67
CA LYS A 380 18.75 1.11 20.80
C LYS A 380 18.25 2.46 20.31
N VAL A 381 17.14 2.93 20.89
CA VAL A 381 16.59 4.26 20.62
C VAL A 381 17.32 5.34 21.41
N ASN A 382 17.74 6.41 20.74
CA ASN A 382 18.36 7.59 21.35
C ASN A 382 17.30 8.60 21.80
N LYS A 383 17.03 8.65 23.10
CA LYS A 383 15.99 9.53 23.68
C LYS A 383 16.28 11.02 23.48
N GLU A 384 17.53 11.45 23.61
CA GLU A 384 17.87 12.88 23.49
C GLU A 384 17.67 13.37 22.05
N LEU A 385 18.00 12.54 21.07
CA LEU A 385 17.73 12.82 19.66
C LEU A 385 16.23 13.00 19.41
N LEU A 386 15.39 12.09 19.93
CA LEU A 386 13.93 12.19 19.74
C LEU A 386 13.32 13.37 20.51
N ARG A 387 13.90 13.78 21.64
CA ARG A 387 13.50 15.02 22.33
C ARG A 387 13.81 16.25 21.49
N ASP A 388 14.99 16.30 20.85
CA ASP A 388 15.33 17.40 19.95
C ASP A 388 14.43 17.40 18.70
N LEU A 389 14.21 16.24 18.07
CA LEU A 389 13.27 16.05 16.97
C LEU A 389 11.92 16.72 17.29
N TYR A 390 11.36 16.41 18.46
CA TYR A 390 10.09 16.96 18.90
C TYR A 390 10.17 18.45 19.24
N LYS A 391 11.15 18.86 20.04
CA LYS A 391 11.25 20.24 20.54
C LYS A 391 11.56 21.24 19.42
N THR A 392 12.44 20.86 18.50
CA THR A 392 12.97 21.74 17.45
C THR A 392 12.11 21.66 16.19
N TYR A 393 11.63 20.46 15.85
CA TYR A 393 10.93 20.23 14.57
C TYR A 393 9.42 19.98 14.73
N GLY A 394 8.93 19.72 15.95
CA GLY A 394 7.51 19.45 16.21
C GLY A 394 7.06 18.04 15.81
N ILE A 395 8.01 17.13 15.57
CA ILE A 395 7.73 15.78 15.08
C ILE A 395 7.59 14.81 16.26
N ARG A 396 6.47 14.09 16.30
CA ARG A 396 6.13 13.07 17.30
C ARG A 396 6.54 11.67 16.83
N VAL A 397 6.45 10.69 17.73
CA VAL A 397 6.85 9.31 17.48
C VAL A 397 5.71 8.35 17.80
N ILE A 398 5.36 7.53 16.82
CA ILE A 398 4.63 6.27 17.05
C ILE A 398 5.70 5.23 17.39
N MET A 399 5.66 4.69 18.61
CA MET A 399 6.66 3.76 19.12
C MET A 399 6.13 2.34 19.16
N GLY A 400 6.83 1.42 18.50
CA GLY A 400 6.39 0.05 18.29
C GLY A 400 7.22 -1.05 18.96
N ASP A 401 6.56 -2.17 19.21
CA ASP A 401 7.16 -3.48 19.47
C ASP A 401 6.65 -4.45 18.39
N PHE A 402 7.55 -5.25 17.80
CA PHE A 402 7.20 -6.24 16.78
C PHE A 402 6.29 -7.37 17.29
N LEU A 403 6.11 -7.49 18.60
CA LEU A 403 5.24 -8.47 19.24
C LEU A 403 5.49 -9.89 18.70
N GLY A 404 6.75 -10.28 18.60
CA GLY A 404 7.15 -11.60 18.13
C GLY A 404 7.27 -11.75 16.61
N LYS A 405 6.95 -10.73 15.80
CA LYS A 405 7.27 -10.75 14.37
C LYS A 405 8.79 -10.89 14.19
N TYR A 406 9.23 -11.66 13.20
CA TYR A 406 10.65 -11.94 12.95
C TYR A 406 11.36 -12.59 14.15
N ALA A 407 10.60 -13.30 15.01
CA ALA A 407 11.04 -13.83 16.30
C ALA A 407 11.56 -12.78 17.31
N LEU A 408 11.38 -11.49 17.04
CA LEU A 408 11.88 -10.41 17.90
C LEU A 408 11.03 -10.30 19.17
N GLY A 409 11.71 -10.27 20.33
CA GLY A 409 11.09 -10.17 21.65
C GLY A 409 10.53 -11.48 22.22
N SER A 410 10.33 -12.52 21.40
CA SER A 410 9.79 -13.81 21.87
C SER A 410 10.85 -14.77 22.41
N GLY A 411 12.10 -14.64 21.94
CA GLY A 411 13.17 -15.61 22.21
C GLY A 411 13.06 -16.89 21.37
N ALA A 412 12.14 -16.95 20.41
CA ALA A 412 12.03 -18.07 19.48
C ALA A 412 13.22 -18.11 18.50
N ALA A 413 13.54 -19.30 17.99
CA ALA A 413 14.35 -19.43 16.79
C ALA A 413 13.53 -18.99 15.56
N TRP A 414 14.22 -18.61 14.47
CA TRP A 414 13.57 -18.19 13.22
C TRP A 414 12.59 -19.21 12.64
N ASN A 415 12.88 -20.50 12.82
CA ASN A 415 12.03 -21.63 12.46
C ASN A 415 11.92 -22.56 13.68
N PRO A 416 10.72 -22.83 14.24
CA PRO A 416 9.38 -22.55 13.68
C PRO A 416 8.92 -21.09 13.79
N GLY A 417 9.68 -20.21 14.44
CA GLY A 417 9.27 -18.82 14.68
C GLY A 417 8.47 -18.67 15.99
N THR A 418 7.90 -17.49 16.21
CA THR A 418 7.08 -17.21 17.40
C THR A 418 5.77 -17.98 17.37
N ASP A 419 5.46 -18.68 18.47
CA ASP A 419 4.19 -19.36 18.71
C ASP A 419 3.37 -18.59 19.76
N TYR A 420 2.23 -18.02 19.35
CA TYR A 420 1.35 -17.26 20.25
C TYR A 420 0.58 -18.13 21.26
N ASN A 421 0.69 -19.46 21.19
CA ASN A 421 0.20 -20.37 22.23
C ASN A 421 1.28 -20.75 23.26
N ASN A 422 2.54 -20.40 23.02
CA ASN A 422 3.63 -20.72 23.93
C ASN A 422 3.71 -19.68 25.07
N GLU A 423 3.46 -20.11 26.30
CA GLU A 423 3.44 -19.23 27.48
C GLU A 423 4.78 -18.54 27.79
N GLU A 424 5.91 -19.20 27.53
CA GLU A 424 7.24 -18.62 27.76
C GLU A 424 7.52 -17.50 26.75
N GLN A 425 7.21 -17.75 25.48
CA GLN A 425 7.36 -16.75 24.42
C GLN A 425 6.44 -15.54 24.64
N LYS A 426 5.18 -15.78 25.05
CA LYS A 426 4.25 -14.71 25.45
C LYS A 426 4.80 -13.88 26.61
N LYS A 427 5.34 -14.52 27.64
CA LYS A 427 5.97 -13.84 28.77
C LYS A 427 7.14 -12.96 28.32
N ASN A 428 8.01 -13.47 27.45
CA ASN A 428 9.15 -12.70 26.92
C ASN A 428 8.68 -11.47 26.14
N MET A 429 7.67 -11.62 25.27
CA MET A 429 7.09 -10.52 24.52
C MET A 429 6.41 -9.48 25.43
N ILE A 430 5.70 -9.92 26.47
CA ILE A 430 5.13 -9.01 27.49
C ILE A 430 6.23 -8.20 28.17
N GLU A 431 7.34 -8.82 28.56
CA GLU A 431 8.46 -8.10 29.20
C GLU A 431 9.17 -7.14 28.23
N SER A 432 9.30 -7.50 26.96
CA SER A 432 9.78 -6.58 25.90
C SER A 432 8.89 -5.33 25.81
N VAL A 433 7.58 -5.51 25.71
CA VAL A 433 6.62 -4.40 25.64
C VAL A 433 6.65 -3.56 26.91
N LYS A 434 6.70 -4.18 28.09
CA LYS A 434 6.79 -3.45 29.36
C LYS A 434 8.06 -2.63 29.46
N LYS A 435 9.19 -3.12 28.94
CA LYS A 435 10.44 -2.37 28.86
C LYS A 435 10.26 -1.13 27.99
N MET A 436 9.74 -1.28 26.76
CA MET A 436 9.43 -0.16 25.87
C MET A 436 8.56 0.90 26.58
N VAL A 437 7.40 0.50 27.11
CA VAL A 437 6.45 1.45 27.70
C VAL A 437 7.05 2.17 28.90
N ASN A 438 7.70 1.45 29.83
CA ASN A 438 8.31 2.10 30.99
C ASN A 438 9.48 3.04 30.61
N GLU A 439 10.18 2.76 29.52
CA GLU A 439 11.28 3.60 29.06
C GLU A 439 10.79 4.91 28.42
N PHE A 440 9.66 4.88 27.68
CA PHE A 440 9.24 6.02 26.85
C PHE A 440 7.92 6.70 27.24
N LYS A 441 7.09 6.14 28.14
CA LYS A 441 5.74 6.70 28.43
C LYS A 441 5.70 8.15 28.90
N ASP A 442 6.75 8.61 29.56
CA ASP A 442 6.84 9.98 30.09
C ASP A 442 7.46 10.96 29.06
N GLU A 443 7.82 10.48 27.86
CA GLU A 443 8.40 11.31 26.82
C GLU A 443 7.32 12.11 26.07
N PRO A 444 7.48 13.44 25.94
CA PRO A 444 6.43 14.31 25.41
C PRO A 444 6.17 14.11 23.91
N TYR A 445 7.07 13.41 23.22
CA TYR A 445 7.00 13.13 21.79
C TYR A 445 6.20 11.87 21.45
N ILE A 446 5.89 11.00 22.43
CA ILE A 446 5.09 9.81 22.16
C ILE A 446 3.70 10.23 21.70
N LEU A 447 3.26 9.63 20.59
CA LEU A 447 1.91 9.77 20.07
C LEU A 447 1.04 8.63 20.61
N PHE A 448 1.42 7.38 20.33
CA PHE A 448 0.78 6.18 20.85
C PHE A 448 1.68 4.95 20.66
N TRP A 449 1.28 3.83 21.26
CA TRP A 449 1.98 2.54 21.17
C TRP A 449 1.48 1.71 19.98
N LEU A 450 2.40 1.07 19.26
CA LEU A 450 2.07 0.22 18.12
C LEU A 450 2.50 -1.23 18.38
N LEU A 451 1.56 -2.17 18.30
CA LEU A 451 1.82 -3.59 18.48
C LEU A 451 1.91 -4.31 17.13
N GLY A 452 2.97 -5.08 16.94
CA GLY A 452 3.16 -5.91 15.75
C GLY A 452 3.71 -5.17 14.53
N ASN A 453 4.00 -5.92 13.48
CA ASN A 453 4.24 -5.49 12.10
C ASN A 453 3.81 -6.62 11.15
N GLU A 454 2.56 -6.61 10.68
CA GLU A 454 2.03 -7.60 9.74
C GLU A 454 2.19 -9.06 10.22
N ASN A 455 2.05 -9.31 11.52
CA ASN A 455 2.20 -10.65 12.12
C ASN A 455 1.28 -11.66 11.44
N VAL A 456 0.08 -11.24 11.05
CA VAL A 456 -0.95 -12.03 10.36
C VAL A 456 -0.49 -12.73 9.07
N TYR A 457 0.60 -12.27 8.42
CA TYR A 457 1.17 -12.99 7.27
C TYR A 457 2.01 -14.22 7.64
N GLY A 458 2.23 -14.50 8.94
CA GLY A 458 2.87 -15.75 9.38
C GLY A 458 4.38 -15.84 9.17
N TYR A 459 5.03 -14.75 8.76
CA TYR A 459 6.49 -14.80 8.58
C TYR A 459 7.23 -14.84 9.92
N ALA A 460 7.95 -15.95 10.15
CA ALA A 460 8.65 -16.27 11.41
C ALA A 460 7.74 -16.22 12.66
N CYS A 461 6.43 -16.49 12.48
CA CYS A 461 5.47 -16.65 13.57
C CYS A 461 4.20 -17.38 13.07
N ASN A 462 3.37 -17.93 13.95
CA ASN A 462 2.18 -18.70 13.55
C ASN A 462 0.87 -17.89 13.49
N ALA A 463 0.92 -16.56 13.39
CA ALA A 463 -0.31 -15.74 13.44
C ALA A 463 -1.25 -15.92 12.24
N ASN A 464 -0.76 -16.42 11.10
CA ASN A 464 -1.61 -16.82 9.96
C ASN A 464 -2.40 -18.10 10.22
N GLU A 465 -1.81 -19.05 10.94
CA GLU A 465 -2.41 -20.35 11.29
C GLU A 465 -3.24 -20.26 12.58
N GLN A 466 -2.85 -19.37 13.49
CA GLN A 466 -3.46 -19.18 14.82
C GLN A 466 -3.84 -17.70 15.05
N PRO A 467 -4.65 -17.08 14.16
CA PRO A 467 -4.99 -15.65 14.27
C PRO A 467 -5.73 -15.31 15.57
N ASP A 468 -6.60 -16.20 16.06
CA ASP A 468 -7.32 -15.99 17.31
C ASP A 468 -6.36 -15.94 18.52
N ALA A 469 -5.33 -16.79 18.53
CA ALA A 469 -4.32 -16.79 19.59
C ALA A 469 -3.52 -15.47 19.56
N PHE A 470 -3.13 -15.03 18.36
CA PHE A 470 -2.43 -13.76 18.17
C PHE A 470 -3.26 -12.55 18.65
N PHE A 471 -4.50 -12.39 18.19
CA PHE A 471 -5.30 -11.22 18.56
C PHE A 471 -5.68 -11.20 20.04
N LYS A 472 -6.01 -12.35 20.64
CA LYS A 472 -6.26 -12.45 22.09
C LYS A 472 -5.02 -12.05 22.89
N PHE A 473 -3.84 -12.50 22.47
CA PHE A 473 -2.59 -12.11 23.09
C PHE A 473 -2.29 -10.61 22.91
N ALA A 474 -2.48 -10.06 21.70
CA ALA A 474 -2.32 -8.62 21.46
C ALA A 474 -3.27 -7.79 22.35
N ASN A 475 -4.49 -8.27 22.58
CA ASN A 475 -5.43 -7.62 23.49
C ASN A 475 -5.00 -7.70 24.96
N GLU A 476 -4.46 -8.84 25.40
CA GLU A 476 -3.87 -8.99 26.73
C GLU A 476 -2.73 -7.98 26.94
N VAL A 477 -1.84 -7.86 25.97
CA VAL A 477 -0.73 -6.90 25.99
C VAL A 477 -1.26 -5.45 26.02
N ALA A 478 -2.30 -5.13 25.24
CA ALA A 478 -2.91 -3.80 25.28
C ALA A 478 -3.46 -3.43 26.67
N LYS A 479 -4.08 -4.37 27.38
CA LYS A 479 -4.50 -4.17 28.79
C LYS A 479 -3.32 -3.87 29.70
N ILE A 480 -2.23 -4.62 29.53
CA ILE A 480 -1.00 -4.42 30.31
C ILE A 480 -0.43 -3.03 30.05
N ILE A 481 -0.31 -2.60 28.78
CA ILE A 481 0.15 -1.24 28.43
C ILE A 481 -0.72 -0.21 29.14
N LYS A 482 -2.05 -0.31 29.01
CA LYS A 482 -3.00 0.64 29.63
C LYS A 482 -2.94 0.69 31.15
N SER A 483 -2.49 -0.38 31.81
CA SER A 483 -2.27 -0.40 33.25
C SER A 483 -1.00 0.37 33.68
N ILE A 484 0.00 0.45 32.78
CA ILE A 484 1.29 1.11 33.02
C ILE A 484 1.27 2.57 32.54
N ASP A 485 0.57 2.80 31.43
CA ASP A 485 0.39 4.07 30.74
C ASP A 485 -1.08 4.22 30.30
N PRO A 486 -1.92 4.85 31.12
CA PRO A 486 -3.29 5.16 30.75
C PRO A 486 -3.43 6.42 29.87
N GLU A 487 -2.32 7.12 29.61
CA GLU A 487 -2.31 8.43 28.94
C GLU A 487 -2.36 8.29 27.42
N HIS A 488 -1.69 7.27 26.86
CA HIS A 488 -1.59 7.06 25.41
C HIS A 488 -2.48 5.92 24.88
N PRO A 489 -3.07 6.07 23.68
CA PRO A 489 -3.75 4.97 22.99
C PRO A 489 -2.83 3.79 22.64
N VAL A 490 -3.43 2.64 22.34
CA VAL A 490 -2.74 1.46 21.81
C VAL A 490 -3.29 1.10 20.43
N ALA A 491 -2.40 0.91 19.46
CA ALA A 491 -2.69 0.52 18.09
C ALA A 491 -2.09 -0.85 17.76
N ILE A 492 -2.56 -1.46 16.67
CA ILE A 492 -1.94 -2.64 16.05
C ILE A 492 -1.45 -2.31 14.63
N CYS A 493 -0.42 -3.00 14.15
CA CYS A 493 0.03 -2.96 12.75
C CYS A 493 -0.25 -4.30 12.08
N SER A 494 -1.38 -4.42 11.38
CA SER A 494 -1.78 -5.60 10.61
C SER A 494 -1.26 -5.58 9.17
N GLY A 495 -1.43 -6.71 8.47
CA GLY A 495 -1.19 -6.85 7.04
C GLY A 495 -2.51 -6.82 6.28
N ASP A 496 -2.77 -5.72 5.59
CA ASP A 496 -4.08 -5.35 5.02
C ASP A 496 -5.26 -5.67 6.00
N ILE A 497 -6.40 -6.13 5.48
CA ILE A 497 -7.60 -6.51 6.25
C ILE A 497 -7.63 -7.99 6.63
N LEU A 498 -6.51 -8.70 6.54
CA LEU A 498 -6.48 -10.12 6.85
C LEU A 498 -6.86 -10.35 8.32
N PHE A 499 -7.87 -11.19 8.52
CA PHE A 499 -8.48 -11.53 9.82
C PHE A 499 -9.10 -10.34 10.58
N LEU A 500 -9.59 -9.33 9.85
CA LEU A 500 -10.25 -8.15 10.45
C LEU A 500 -11.46 -8.52 11.35
N ASP A 501 -12.20 -9.56 10.99
CA ASP A 501 -13.30 -10.13 11.80
C ASP A 501 -12.82 -10.57 13.18
N LYS A 502 -11.66 -11.25 13.23
CA LYS A 502 -11.05 -11.75 14.47
C LYS A 502 -10.46 -10.60 15.27
N PHE A 503 -9.84 -9.61 14.62
CA PHE A 503 -9.44 -8.37 15.28
C PHE A 503 -10.63 -7.69 15.96
N GLY A 504 -11.72 -7.44 15.22
CA GLY A 504 -12.91 -6.76 15.73
C GLY A 504 -13.51 -7.46 16.95
N ARG A 505 -13.56 -8.79 16.91
CA ARG A 505 -14.09 -9.64 17.99
C ARG A 505 -13.16 -9.76 19.21
N ASP A 506 -11.86 -9.98 18.98
CA ASP A 506 -10.95 -10.45 20.05
C ASP A 506 -10.10 -9.33 20.68
N THR A 507 -10.18 -8.08 20.18
CA THR A 507 -9.32 -6.97 20.63
C THR A 507 -10.01 -5.76 21.26
N PRO A 508 -10.97 -5.88 22.19
CA PRO A 508 -11.72 -4.73 22.72
C PRO A 508 -10.86 -3.63 23.37
N ASP A 509 -9.63 -3.93 23.79
CA ASP A 509 -8.70 -3.02 24.45
C ASP A 509 -7.63 -2.43 23.51
N ILE A 510 -7.61 -2.79 22.23
CA ILE A 510 -6.82 -2.06 21.22
C ILE A 510 -7.67 -0.91 20.68
N ASP A 511 -7.14 0.31 20.66
CA ASP A 511 -7.90 1.52 20.37
C ASP A 511 -7.94 1.88 18.88
N ILE A 512 -6.90 1.52 18.13
CA ILE A 512 -6.72 1.90 16.72
C ILE A 512 -6.35 0.66 15.90
N PHE A 513 -7.06 0.42 14.80
CA PHE A 513 -6.60 -0.53 13.78
C PHE A 513 -5.57 0.17 12.88
N GLY A 514 -4.39 -0.41 12.72
CA GLY A 514 -3.39 0.08 11.77
C GLY A 514 -3.04 -1.03 10.79
N THR A 515 -2.72 -0.67 9.55
CA THR A 515 -2.33 -1.64 8.53
C THR A 515 -1.33 -1.12 7.52
N ASN A 516 -0.41 -1.99 7.12
CA ASN A 516 0.36 -1.80 5.90
C ASN A 516 -0.57 -2.15 4.72
N ALA A 517 -0.67 -1.27 3.72
CA ALA A 517 -1.58 -1.46 2.60
C ALA A 517 -1.08 -0.80 1.31
N TYR A 518 -1.00 -1.59 0.24
CA TYR A 518 -0.50 -1.20 -1.08
C TYR A 518 -1.55 -1.50 -2.16
N ARG A 519 -2.69 -0.79 -2.13
CA ARG A 519 -3.89 -1.12 -2.92
C ARG A 519 -3.98 -0.43 -4.29
N GLY A 520 -3.08 0.50 -4.60
CA GLY A 520 -3.01 1.18 -5.90
C GLY A 520 -3.15 2.71 -5.80
N ASP A 521 -3.11 3.36 -6.95
CA ASP A 521 -3.15 4.82 -7.10
C ASP A 521 -4.51 5.47 -6.76
N TYR A 522 -5.54 4.66 -6.55
CA TYR A 522 -6.91 5.09 -6.28
C TYR A 522 -7.30 5.01 -4.79
N GLY A 523 -6.32 4.73 -3.91
CA GLY A 523 -6.52 4.67 -2.46
C GLY A 523 -6.92 3.30 -1.93
N PHE A 524 -7.68 3.29 -0.83
CA PHE A 524 -7.90 2.09 -0.01
C PHE A 524 -9.33 1.54 -0.13
N GLY A 525 -10.25 2.30 -0.72
CA GLY A 525 -11.56 1.82 -1.15
C GLY A 525 -12.42 1.32 0.01
N ALA A 526 -12.90 0.07 -0.08
CA ALA A 526 -13.78 -0.53 0.92
C ALA A 526 -13.14 -0.69 2.32
N PHE A 527 -11.81 -0.54 2.42
CA PHE A 527 -11.05 -0.62 3.67
C PHE A 527 -11.70 0.16 4.83
N TRP A 528 -11.98 1.44 4.62
CA TRP A 528 -12.47 2.35 5.66
C TRP A 528 -13.79 1.85 6.26
N ARG A 529 -14.69 1.42 5.38
CA ARG A 529 -16.02 0.93 5.74
C ARG A 529 -15.92 -0.43 6.43
N GLN A 530 -15.11 -1.34 5.90
CA GLN A 530 -14.89 -2.65 6.51
C GLN A 530 -14.34 -2.52 7.93
N VAL A 531 -13.34 -1.66 8.17
CA VAL A 531 -12.81 -1.44 9.53
C VAL A 531 -13.88 -0.85 10.45
N LYS A 532 -14.69 0.10 9.96
CA LYS A 532 -15.79 0.70 10.72
C LYS A 532 -16.85 -0.35 11.11
N GLU A 533 -17.28 -1.18 10.16
CA GLU A 533 -18.32 -2.19 10.35
C GLU A 533 -17.84 -3.33 11.27
N GLU A 534 -16.63 -3.84 11.07
CA GLU A 534 -16.12 -5.02 11.80
C GLU A 534 -15.60 -4.68 13.20
N SER A 535 -15.06 -3.48 13.41
CA SER A 535 -14.40 -3.13 14.67
C SER A 535 -15.01 -1.93 15.40
N GLY A 536 -15.69 -1.03 14.69
CA GLY A 536 -16.16 0.25 15.25
C GLY A 536 -15.05 1.21 15.69
N LYS A 537 -13.79 0.97 15.27
CA LYS A 537 -12.60 1.71 15.70
C LYS A 537 -12.10 2.68 14.62
N PRO A 538 -11.35 3.72 15.01
CA PRO A 538 -10.58 4.51 14.08
C PRO A 538 -9.40 3.71 13.49
N THR A 539 -8.91 4.18 12.35
CA THR A 539 -7.83 3.51 11.63
C THR A 539 -6.87 4.46 10.96
N PHE A 540 -5.64 4.01 10.74
CA PHE A 540 -4.63 4.70 9.95
C PHE A 540 -3.81 3.70 9.14
N ILE A 541 -3.18 4.19 8.08
CA ILE A 541 -2.31 3.36 7.24
C ILE A 541 -0.89 3.43 7.80
N THR A 542 -0.33 2.32 8.26
CA THR A 542 1.01 2.25 8.89
C THR A 542 2.14 2.23 7.87
N GLU A 543 1.85 1.84 6.62
CA GLU A 543 2.70 1.96 5.44
C GLU A 543 1.86 2.02 4.16
N PHE A 544 2.22 2.95 3.28
CA PHE A 544 1.78 2.97 1.88
C PHE A 544 2.80 3.73 1.03
N GLY A 545 2.84 3.40 -0.26
CA GLY A 545 3.65 4.09 -1.24
C GLY A 545 3.81 3.29 -2.52
N CYS A 546 4.66 3.77 -3.41
CA CYS A 546 5.08 3.00 -4.57
C CYS A 546 6.49 3.40 -5.02
N PRO A 547 7.16 2.56 -5.82
CA PRO A 547 8.49 2.86 -6.33
C PRO A 547 8.54 4.09 -7.24
N ALA A 548 9.65 4.82 -7.18
CA ALA A 548 10.05 5.86 -8.13
C ALA A 548 10.89 5.32 -9.30
N TYR A 549 10.74 4.03 -9.60
CA TYR A 549 11.27 3.36 -10.77
C TYR A 549 10.13 2.70 -11.52
N SER A 550 10.20 2.71 -12.85
CA SER A 550 9.26 2.02 -13.72
C SER A 550 9.99 1.60 -15.00
N GLU A 551 9.92 0.32 -15.34
CA GLU A 551 10.63 -0.20 -16.52
C GLU A 551 10.22 0.55 -17.79
N GLY A 552 11.20 1.03 -18.56
CA GLY A 552 10.96 1.74 -19.82
C GLY A 552 10.49 3.18 -19.66
N LYS A 553 10.55 3.75 -18.45
CA LYS A 553 10.27 5.17 -18.17
C LYS A 553 11.55 5.92 -17.80
N SER A 554 11.56 7.21 -18.10
CA SER A 554 12.60 8.09 -17.56
C SER A 554 12.41 8.28 -16.04
N ALA A 555 13.48 8.67 -15.34
CA ALA A 555 13.39 8.97 -13.90
C ALA A 555 12.35 10.06 -13.60
N ASP A 556 12.23 11.08 -14.46
CA ASP A 556 11.24 12.15 -14.30
C ASP A 556 9.79 11.65 -14.41
N GLU A 557 9.52 10.74 -15.36
CA GLU A 557 8.20 10.09 -15.50
C GLU A 557 7.91 9.17 -14.32
N ALA A 558 8.89 8.38 -13.85
CA ALA A 558 8.71 7.48 -12.72
C ALA A 558 8.46 8.25 -11.41
N GLU A 559 9.17 9.37 -11.16
CA GLU A 559 8.89 10.26 -10.04
C GLU A 559 7.49 10.89 -10.12
N GLU A 560 6.99 11.19 -11.33
CA GLU A 560 5.61 11.68 -11.51
C GLU A 560 4.59 10.60 -11.18
N MET A 561 4.82 9.36 -11.63
CA MET A 561 3.96 8.22 -11.30
C MET A 561 3.91 7.97 -9.79
N GLN A 562 5.07 8.06 -9.11
CA GLN A 562 5.13 7.99 -7.66
C GLN A 562 4.29 9.08 -7.00
N ALA A 563 4.46 10.34 -7.44
CA ALA A 563 3.70 11.46 -6.91
C ALA A 563 2.18 11.29 -7.09
N GLN A 564 1.72 10.79 -8.24
CA GLN A 564 0.29 10.57 -8.49
C GLN A 564 -0.31 9.44 -7.64
N TYR A 565 0.43 8.35 -7.43
CA TYR A 565 0.01 7.26 -6.54
C TYR A 565 -0.19 7.75 -5.10
N HIS A 566 0.79 8.48 -4.59
CA HIS A 566 0.74 9.07 -3.25
C HIS A 566 -0.39 10.09 -3.12
N LEU A 567 -0.61 10.91 -4.15
CA LEU A 567 -1.68 11.90 -4.18
C LEU A 567 -3.06 11.23 -4.09
N GLY A 568 -3.31 10.19 -4.89
CA GLY A 568 -4.59 9.46 -4.85
C GLY A 568 -4.81 8.74 -3.53
N SER A 569 -3.75 8.12 -2.98
CA SER A 569 -3.77 7.51 -1.64
C SER A 569 -4.12 8.52 -0.54
N TRP A 570 -3.44 9.68 -0.52
CA TRP A 570 -3.68 10.71 0.48
C TRP A 570 -5.07 11.34 0.37
N GLU A 571 -5.55 11.58 -0.85
CA GLU A 571 -6.91 12.09 -1.07
C GLU A 571 -7.98 11.11 -0.58
N ASP A 572 -7.75 9.81 -0.70
CA ASP A 572 -8.66 8.80 -0.16
C ASP A 572 -8.65 8.78 1.39
N ILE A 573 -7.47 8.90 2.01
CA ILE A 573 -7.35 9.07 3.48
C ILE A 573 -8.13 10.32 3.90
N GLN A 574 -7.88 11.47 3.27
CA GLN A 574 -8.54 12.74 3.60
C GLN A 574 -10.08 12.64 3.54
N ASN A 575 -10.61 11.99 2.51
CA ASN A 575 -12.06 11.86 2.36
C ASN A 575 -12.72 11.00 3.45
N ASN A 576 -11.96 10.08 4.05
CA ASN A 576 -12.43 9.21 5.12
C ASN A 576 -12.07 9.71 6.53
N MET A 577 -11.45 10.90 6.65
CA MET A 577 -11.32 11.59 7.93
C MET A 577 -12.67 12.11 8.41
N ALA A 578 -12.80 12.33 9.73
CA ALA A 578 -13.99 12.94 10.31
C ALA A 578 -14.47 14.16 9.52
N PHE A 579 -15.78 14.21 9.32
CA PHE A 579 -16.50 15.32 8.70
C PHE A 579 -16.27 15.53 7.21
N ASN A 580 -15.53 14.66 6.52
CA ASN A 580 -15.24 14.83 5.08
C ASN A 580 -16.20 14.12 4.13
N GLY A 581 -17.19 13.38 4.65
CA GLY A 581 -18.26 12.76 3.87
C GLY A 581 -18.02 11.29 3.50
N GLY A 582 -16.82 10.75 3.75
CA GLY A 582 -16.56 9.30 3.75
C GLY A 582 -16.90 8.65 5.10
N GLU A 583 -16.16 7.62 5.47
CA GLU A 583 -16.47 6.78 6.64
C GLU A 583 -16.15 7.43 8.00
N GLY A 584 -15.38 8.52 7.99
CA GLY A 584 -15.10 9.33 9.17
C GLY A 584 -14.16 8.70 10.19
N ASN A 585 -13.51 7.58 9.86
CA ASN A 585 -12.66 6.82 10.79
C ASN A 585 -11.16 6.90 10.48
N ALA A 586 -10.73 7.63 9.45
CA ALA A 586 -9.32 7.79 9.12
C ALA A 586 -8.59 8.80 10.03
N LEU A 587 -7.43 8.42 10.58
CA LEU A 587 -6.58 9.28 11.42
C LEU A 587 -5.37 9.88 10.67
N GLY A 588 -5.13 9.45 9.43
CA GLY A 588 -3.95 9.81 8.64
C GLY A 588 -3.21 8.58 8.13
N GLY A 589 -1.93 8.72 7.83
CA GLY A 589 -1.11 7.63 7.32
C GLY A 589 0.39 7.88 7.46
N VAL A 590 1.17 6.82 7.27
CA VAL A 590 2.62 6.81 7.32
C VAL A 590 3.15 6.39 5.95
N VAL A 591 3.87 7.30 5.30
CA VAL A 591 4.54 7.05 4.03
C VAL A 591 5.70 6.07 4.24
N PHE A 592 5.81 5.09 3.36
CA PHE A 592 6.97 4.21 3.25
C PHE A 592 7.69 4.57 1.93
N GLU A 593 8.80 5.31 1.95
CA GLU A 593 9.62 5.73 3.12
C GLU A 593 10.41 7.03 2.88
N TRP A 594 11.22 7.51 3.83
CA TRP A 594 11.98 8.76 3.66
C TRP A 594 13.10 8.68 2.61
N LEU A 595 13.94 7.65 2.70
CA LEU A 595 15.18 7.51 1.92
C LEU A 595 15.23 6.12 1.29
N ASP A 596 15.70 6.04 0.05
CA ASP A 596 15.96 4.76 -0.61
C ASP A 596 16.90 3.86 0.19
N GLU A 597 16.50 2.59 0.33
CA GLU A 597 17.25 1.56 1.03
C GLU A 597 17.82 0.53 0.06
N TRP A 598 19.10 0.67 -0.30
CA TRP A 598 19.78 -0.13 -1.34
C TRP A 598 20.01 -1.60 -0.97
N TRP A 599 19.62 -2.02 0.24
CA TRP A 599 19.81 -3.39 0.69
C TRP A 599 18.60 -4.28 0.38
N LYS A 600 17.43 -3.73 0.05
CA LYS A 600 16.18 -4.48 -0.05
C LYS A 600 16.13 -5.47 -1.23
N ALA A 601 16.97 -5.28 -2.25
CA ALA A 601 17.17 -6.26 -3.32
C ALA A 601 18.44 -7.12 -3.14
N TYR A 602 19.00 -7.18 -1.93
CA TYR A 602 20.12 -8.04 -1.50
C TYR A 602 21.50 -7.66 -2.07
N GLU A 603 21.64 -6.48 -2.66
CA GLU A 603 22.92 -5.97 -3.18
C GLU A 603 23.19 -4.55 -2.65
N PRO A 604 23.54 -4.38 -1.36
CA PRO A 604 23.56 -3.07 -0.68
C PRO A 604 24.47 -2.00 -1.29
N ALA A 605 25.38 -2.37 -2.19
CA ALA A 605 26.29 -1.46 -2.88
C ALA A 605 25.78 -0.97 -4.24
N ILE A 606 24.64 -1.47 -4.72
CA ILE A 606 24.04 -1.16 -6.02
C ILE A 606 22.60 -0.75 -5.79
N HIS A 607 22.15 0.32 -6.45
CA HIS A 607 20.73 0.65 -6.48
C HIS A 607 20.03 -0.22 -7.52
N ASP A 608 19.47 -1.34 -7.09
CA ASP A 608 18.93 -2.38 -7.96
C ASP A 608 17.54 -2.01 -8.49
N THR A 609 17.26 -2.40 -9.73
CA THR A 609 15.99 -2.15 -10.43
C THR A 609 15.12 -3.41 -10.52
N LYS A 610 15.46 -4.47 -9.78
CA LYS A 610 14.72 -5.73 -9.74
C LYS A 610 13.31 -5.54 -9.19
N GLY A 611 12.32 -6.00 -9.94
CA GLY A 611 10.96 -6.18 -9.43
C GLY A 611 10.92 -7.38 -8.47
N LEU A 612 10.68 -7.13 -7.18
CA LEU A 612 10.70 -8.15 -6.14
C LEU A 612 9.39 -8.94 -6.06
N TRP A 613 8.26 -8.26 -6.20
CA TRP A 613 6.94 -8.90 -6.22
C TRP A 613 5.94 -8.08 -7.04
N ALA A 614 4.92 -8.76 -7.57
CA ALA A 614 3.93 -8.13 -8.44
C ALA A 614 2.80 -7.48 -7.64
N GLY A 615 2.32 -6.32 -8.07
CA GLY A 615 1.25 -5.59 -7.39
C GLY A 615 0.73 -4.41 -8.22
N PRO A 616 -0.16 -3.58 -7.64
CA PRO A 616 -0.77 -2.45 -8.34
C PRO A 616 0.18 -1.23 -8.40
N PHE A 617 1.40 -1.42 -8.91
CA PHE A 617 2.45 -0.41 -9.04
C PHE A 617 2.55 0.12 -10.47
N PRO A 618 3.27 1.23 -10.72
CA PRO A 618 3.30 1.88 -12.03
C PRO A 618 3.65 0.98 -13.24
N ASP A 619 4.52 -0.01 -13.06
CA ASP A 619 4.83 -1.06 -14.05
C ASP A 619 4.42 -2.48 -13.60
N GLY A 620 3.69 -2.58 -12.49
CA GLY A 620 3.23 -3.83 -11.93
C GLY A 620 4.16 -4.52 -10.95
N TYR A 621 5.33 -3.94 -10.64
CA TYR A 621 6.27 -4.54 -9.69
C TYR A 621 6.66 -3.59 -8.56
N MET A 622 6.92 -4.19 -7.40
CA MET A 622 7.54 -3.51 -6.28
C MET A 622 9.07 -3.53 -6.46
N HIS A 623 9.65 -2.36 -6.65
CA HIS A 623 11.09 -2.11 -6.61
C HIS A 623 11.42 -1.48 -5.25
N GLU A 624 11.60 -2.31 -4.22
CA GLU A 624 11.61 -1.83 -2.83
C GLU A 624 12.73 -0.82 -2.53
N GLU A 625 13.84 -0.84 -3.26
CA GLU A 625 14.92 0.13 -3.08
C GLU A 625 14.57 1.54 -3.57
N TRP A 626 13.44 1.71 -4.27
CA TRP A 626 13.04 2.97 -4.90
C TRP A 626 11.82 3.62 -4.23
N LEU A 627 11.51 3.24 -2.99
CA LEU A 627 10.33 3.73 -2.25
C LEU A 627 10.54 5.11 -1.61
N GLY A 628 11.77 5.60 -1.53
CA GLY A 628 12.09 6.84 -0.82
C GLY A 628 11.33 8.07 -1.35
N MET A 629 11.03 9.02 -0.49
CA MET A 629 10.70 10.40 -0.89
C MET A 629 11.94 11.14 -1.41
N SER A 630 13.13 10.59 -1.11
CA SER A 630 14.43 11.05 -1.55
C SER A 630 15.34 9.88 -1.91
N SER A 631 16.22 10.08 -2.88
CA SER A 631 17.30 9.13 -3.20
C SER A 631 18.64 9.58 -2.63
N GLN A 632 19.60 8.66 -2.61
CA GLN A 632 20.99 8.90 -2.20
C GLN A 632 21.91 9.25 -3.39
N GLY A 633 21.35 9.66 -4.54
CA GLY A 633 22.10 9.92 -5.78
C GLY A 633 22.81 8.66 -6.28
N ASP A 634 24.09 8.79 -6.67
CA ASP A 634 24.94 7.66 -7.07
C ASP A 634 25.57 6.88 -5.90
N GLY A 635 25.18 7.20 -4.66
CA GLY A 635 25.64 6.55 -3.44
C GLY A 635 27.03 6.96 -2.95
N LYS A 636 27.85 7.70 -3.74
CA LYS A 636 29.23 8.05 -3.34
C LYS A 636 29.30 8.97 -2.12
N LEU A 637 28.32 9.85 -1.98
CA LEU A 637 28.20 10.77 -0.85
C LEU A 637 27.20 10.27 0.21
N SER A 638 26.83 8.99 0.19
CA SER A 638 26.01 8.40 1.24
C SER A 638 26.73 8.41 2.59
N PRO A 639 26.04 8.74 3.71
CA PRO A 639 24.60 8.95 3.84
C PRO A 639 24.16 10.43 3.78
N PHE A 640 24.95 11.34 3.23
CA PHE A 640 24.71 12.80 3.29
C PHE A 640 23.82 13.34 2.17
N LEU A 641 23.97 12.83 0.95
CA LEU A 641 23.28 13.39 -0.22
C LEU A 641 21.80 13.00 -0.27
N ARG A 642 20.94 13.96 -0.62
CA ARG A 642 19.52 13.76 -0.93
C ARG A 642 19.20 14.34 -2.30
N GLN A 643 18.57 13.55 -3.17
CA GLN A 643 17.80 14.09 -4.30
C GLN A 643 16.32 13.96 -3.96
N LEU A 644 15.68 15.09 -3.66
CA LEU A 644 14.25 15.12 -3.32
C LEU A 644 13.40 14.87 -4.57
N ARG A 645 12.46 13.93 -4.47
CA ARG A 645 11.58 13.54 -5.58
C ARG A 645 10.34 14.43 -5.68
N LYS A 646 9.65 14.40 -6.82
CA LYS A 646 8.37 15.13 -7.02
C LYS A 646 7.32 14.89 -5.92
N VAL A 647 7.29 13.68 -5.36
CA VAL A 647 6.38 13.33 -4.26
C VAL A 647 6.63 14.15 -2.98
N TYR A 648 7.88 14.52 -2.69
CA TYR A 648 8.23 15.41 -1.55
C TYR A 648 7.50 16.75 -1.68
N TYR A 649 7.57 17.37 -2.86
CA TYR A 649 6.94 18.66 -3.12
C TYR A 649 5.40 18.54 -3.17
N THR A 650 4.89 17.38 -3.58
CA THR A 650 3.46 17.08 -3.54
C THR A 650 2.93 17.12 -2.10
N TYR A 651 3.60 16.43 -1.17
CA TYR A 651 3.24 16.48 0.24
C TYR A 651 3.51 17.84 0.87
N GLN A 652 4.62 18.51 0.53
CA GLN A 652 4.90 19.86 0.99
C GLN A 652 3.74 20.83 0.69
N LYS A 653 3.11 20.69 -0.48
CA LYS A 653 1.93 21.49 -0.85
C LYS A 653 0.65 21.06 -0.12
N LYS A 654 0.48 19.76 0.15
CA LYS A 654 -0.75 19.19 0.74
C LYS A 654 -0.76 19.22 2.28
N TRP A 655 0.40 19.27 2.92
CA TRP A 655 0.57 19.18 4.37
C TRP A 655 0.92 20.51 5.04
N LYS A 656 1.29 21.54 4.28
CA LYS A 656 1.19 22.93 4.75
C LYS A 656 -0.26 23.33 4.92
#